data_AF-A0AAU8WKQ8-F1
#
_entry.id   AF-A0AAU8WKQ8-F1
#
_cell.length_a   1.000
_cell.length_b   1.000
_cell.length_c   1.000
_cell.angle_alpha   90.00
_cell.angle_beta   90.00
_cell.angle_gamma   90.00
#
_symmetry.space_group_name_H-M   'P 1'
#
loop_
_entity.id
_entity.type
_entity.pdbx_description
1 polymer ?
#
loop_
_entity_poly.entity_id
_entity_poly.type
_entity_poly.pdbx_seq_one_letter_code
_entity_poly.pdbx_strand_id
1 'polypeptide(L)'
;MSRDFDIYKISTDISGKQNYGRIVNKIYQSFSPLSLCSLGKNGYAVLVPKNRKNNMSDPHYTVNQVLPGDLPKSSCIKLLIGALPHLTDTHTRSSEGVGLYYLADVEVIRQVEVLRAYEIKVDWENGEHLVLKVEAATFTPISYHKNAEGELYGDCTHLPKVTFDRWSQQLSRSKNGEFIKKRHRDRNMKSEVVSLDTKNPSKFWSSKMGVLAMFMNDVEQHLRNYISIKLQSLNPEYRVRFKESDIVSSYGRIMDLLKKRNINIINLTDCNISPLIDALENDNFMFSQSDNPKSDSLNLAVHHDKEYYESINATDPYDSLRGGDRVIIQSVYPGTILKAGKLSRTEYEACLKEIFIKTEVFDRQLKLFIPEGSWSFVICSKPDKSDAVFHMMTCDNGALSFETLSIDDAQDKFLLDLHRPMNDGEHAVIANNSGDTFIFEDTNYVAVPQFQELACVMNDLMEGYAHGVKREWIAEYLDLLNGRELAVANPKLVNEKLGNLLEEKPHNEIFYKNDLFGNKEQKISYKGSLQSFFDWVALEKGLRLGASLKAQDSGYIEASLGLFYNELERLYFVGDKDNVKAIPRFCRMRRILTDADEVPISLLKMMEVFHVRHKQATTLPFAFKHLREFLILSSGYAKPSNEGSL
;
A
#
# COMPACT_ATOMS: atom_id res chain seq x y z
N MET A 1 33.26 -7.28 12.07
CA MET A 1 32.41 -7.38 13.27
C MET A 1 33.22 -7.70 14.52
N SER A 2 33.88 -8.87 14.66
CA SER A 2 34.61 -9.23 15.91
C SER A 2 35.83 -8.34 16.25
N ARG A 3 36.35 -7.59 15.27
CA ARG A 3 37.47 -6.64 15.44
C ARG A 3 37.01 -5.36 16.15
N ASP A 4 35.80 -4.91 15.82
CA ASP A 4 35.31 -3.56 16.15
C ASP A 4 34.23 -3.59 17.25
N PHE A 5 33.59 -4.75 17.45
CA PHE A 5 32.49 -4.91 18.39
C PHE A 5 32.64 -6.17 19.25
N ASP A 6 32.02 -6.13 20.43
CA ASP A 6 31.70 -7.30 21.24
C ASP A 6 30.19 -7.55 21.25
N ILE A 7 29.81 -8.83 21.28
CA ILE A 7 28.41 -9.24 21.34
C ILE A 7 28.19 -10.03 22.63
N TYR A 8 27.12 -9.70 23.35
CA TYR A 8 26.68 -10.46 24.51
C TYR A 8 25.29 -11.02 24.30
N LYS A 9 25.12 -12.32 24.56
CA LYS A 9 23.83 -12.99 24.67
C LYS A 9 23.35 -12.91 26.11
N ILE A 10 22.16 -12.38 26.31
CA ILE A 10 21.53 -12.18 27.61
C ILE A 10 20.27 -13.05 27.68
N SER A 11 20.15 -13.84 28.74
CA SER A 11 18.94 -14.61 29.05
C SER A 11 18.37 -14.14 30.38
N THR A 12 17.05 -14.11 30.51
CA THR A 12 16.38 -13.74 31.77
C THR A 12 15.29 -14.73 32.16
N ASP A 13 15.06 -14.90 33.45
CA ASP A 13 13.94 -15.66 34.00
C ASP A 13 12.66 -14.81 34.10
N ILE A 14 12.79 -13.47 34.01
CA ILE A 14 11.67 -12.53 34.02
C ILE A 14 10.88 -12.69 32.72
N SER A 15 9.58 -12.98 32.85
CA SER A 15 8.67 -13.20 31.72
C SER A 15 7.41 -12.33 31.81
N GLY A 16 6.59 -12.36 30.75
CA GLY A 16 5.33 -11.63 30.67
C GLY A 16 5.44 -10.27 29.99
N LYS A 17 4.42 -9.92 29.20
CA LYS A 17 4.37 -8.65 28.43
C LYS A 17 4.51 -7.43 29.35
N GLN A 18 3.96 -7.47 30.57
CA GLN A 18 4.07 -6.37 31.53
C GLN A 18 5.51 -6.04 31.94
N ASN A 19 6.44 -6.99 31.83
CA ASN A 19 7.83 -6.82 32.24
C ASN A 19 8.76 -6.42 31.09
N TYR A 20 8.29 -6.42 29.84
CA TYR A 20 9.12 -6.15 28.66
C TYR A 20 9.88 -4.81 28.77
N GLY A 21 9.18 -3.73 29.11
CA GLY A 21 9.80 -2.41 29.27
C GLY A 21 10.87 -2.40 30.38
N ARG A 22 10.62 -3.10 31.50
CA ARG A 22 11.56 -3.22 32.62
C ARG A 22 12.82 -3.96 32.22
N ILE A 23 12.68 -5.09 31.52
CA ILE A 23 13.79 -5.93 31.07
C ILE A 23 14.72 -5.13 30.16
N VAL A 24 14.14 -4.53 29.11
CA VAL A 24 14.93 -3.77 28.13
C VAL A 24 15.64 -2.59 28.79
N ASN A 25 14.95 -1.82 29.63
CA ASN A 25 15.56 -0.66 30.30
C ASN A 25 16.75 -1.04 31.20
N LYS A 26 16.68 -2.20 31.88
CA LYS A 26 17.80 -2.70 32.69
C LYS A 26 19.02 -3.03 31.84
N ILE A 27 18.82 -3.67 30.68
CA ILE A 27 19.89 -3.98 29.73
C ILE A 27 20.57 -2.69 29.25
N TYR A 28 19.80 -1.67 28.85
CA TYR A 28 20.35 -0.39 28.39
C TYR A 28 21.19 0.30 29.49
N GLN A 29 20.75 0.26 30.75
CA GLN A 29 21.50 0.82 31.87
C GLN A 29 22.83 0.12 32.11
N SER A 30 22.86 -1.21 32.01
CA SER A 30 24.04 -2.00 32.36
C SER A 30 25.06 -2.13 31.25
N PHE A 31 24.64 -2.08 29.98
CA PHE A 31 25.52 -2.25 28.82
C PHE A 31 25.77 -0.96 28.04
N SER A 32 24.82 -0.01 28.05
CA SER A 32 24.79 1.10 27.08
C SER A 32 25.07 0.61 25.66
N PRO A 33 24.25 -0.34 25.15
CA PRO A 33 24.51 -0.99 23.87
C PRO A 33 24.47 0.01 22.71
N LEU A 34 25.11 -0.37 21.60
CA LEU A 34 24.93 0.22 20.27
C LEU A 34 23.73 -0.40 19.54
N SER A 35 23.35 -1.62 19.90
CA SER A 35 22.15 -2.27 19.39
C SER A 35 21.66 -3.36 20.35
N LEU A 36 20.34 -3.58 20.38
CA LEU A 36 19.67 -4.67 21.08
C LEU A 36 18.72 -5.41 20.12
N CYS A 37 18.81 -6.75 20.11
CA CYS A 37 17.91 -7.62 19.36
C CYS A 37 17.29 -8.68 20.29
N SER A 38 16.00 -8.98 20.12
CA SER A 38 15.37 -10.14 20.78
C SER A 38 15.74 -11.42 20.03
N LEU A 39 16.00 -12.50 20.77
CA LEU A 39 16.29 -13.85 20.27
C LEU A 39 15.11 -14.82 20.49
N GLY A 40 13.93 -14.31 20.87
CA GLY A 40 12.77 -15.12 21.25
C GLY A 40 12.47 -15.04 22.75
N LYS A 41 11.85 -16.10 23.30
CA LYS A 41 11.40 -16.12 24.71
C LYS A 41 12.57 -15.85 25.65
N ASN A 42 12.50 -14.71 26.34
CA ASN A 42 13.44 -14.23 27.35
C ASN A 42 14.93 -14.21 26.95
N GLY A 43 15.22 -14.17 25.65
CA GLY A 43 16.58 -14.11 25.11
C GLY A 43 16.81 -12.81 24.35
N TYR A 44 17.98 -12.22 24.56
CA TYR A 44 18.41 -10.97 23.93
C TYR A 44 19.87 -11.08 23.48
N ALA A 45 20.23 -10.31 22.45
CA ALA A 45 21.61 -10.07 22.07
C ALA A 45 21.87 -8.57 22.08
N VAL A 46 23.03 -8.16 22.58
CA VAL A 46 23.48 -6.77 22.58
C VAL A 46 24.80 -6.62 21.84
N LEU A 47 24.91 -5.56 21.05
CA LEU A 47 26.14 -5.12 20.40
C LEU A 47 26.73 -3.96 21.19
N VAL A 48 28.02 -4.01 21.51
CA VAL A 48 28.76 -2.91 22.15
C VAL A 48 30.09 -2.65 21.43
N PRO A 49 30.70 -1.46 21.58
CA PRO A 49 32.06 -1.23 21.10
C PRO A 49 33.04 -2.23 21.73
N LYS A 50 34.09 -2.58 20.99
CA LYS A 50 35.11 -3.51 21.46
C LYS A 50 35.67 -3.10 22.83
N ASN A 51 35.85 -4.09 23.71
CA ASN A 51 36.40 -3.96 25.06
C ASN A 51 35.58 -3.09 26.02
N ARG A 52 34.31 -2.79 25.70
CA ARG A 52 33.43 -2.08 26.64
C ARG A 52 33.00 -2.99 27.79
N LYS A 53 33.29 -2.57 29.02
CA LYS A 53 32.84 -3.26 30.23
C LYS A 53 31.34 -3.06 30.43
N ASN A 54 30.66 -4.09 30.93
CA ASN A 54 29.28 -4.03 31.38
C ASN A 54 29.22 -4.18 32.91
N ASN A 55 28.19 -3.60 33.54
CA ASN A 55 28.00 -3.63 35.00
C ASN A 55 26.76 -4.45 35.37
N MET A 56 26.47 -5.53 34.62
CA MET A 56 25.30 -6.35 34.86
C MET A 56 25.52 -7.31 36.03
N SER A 57 24.88 -7.02 37.17
CA SER A 57 25.00 -7.80 38.42
C SER A 57 23.67 -8.37 38.92
N ASP A 58 22.59 -8.23 38.15
CA ASP A 58 21.26 -8.68 38.53
C ASP A 58 21.13 -10.21 38.35
N PRO A 59 20.79 -10.97 39.41
CA PRO A 59 20.77 -12.44 39.36
C PRO A 59 19.70 -13.01 38.43
N HIS A 60 18.70 -12.20 38.04
CA HIS A 60 17.67 -12.57 37.07
C HIS A 60 18.16 -12.59 35.62
N TYR A 61 19.44 -12.28 35.38
CA TYR A 61 20.03 -12.19 34.06
C TYR A 61 21.32 -12.99 33.97
N THR A 62 21.39 -13.84 32.95
CA THR A 62 22.61 -14.55 32.56
C THR A 62 23.21 -13.86 31.35
N VAL A 63 24.51 -13.53 31.39
CA VAL A 63 25.22 -12.81 30.34
C VAL A 63 26.38 -13.66 29.85
N ASN A 64 26.44 -13.91 28.55
CA ASN A 64 27.53 -14.64 27.90
C ASN A 64 28.06 -13.83 26.72
N GLN A 65 29.37 -13.58 26.65
CA GLN A 65 29.97 -13.04 25.43
C GLN A 65 29.99 -14.12 24.34
N VAL A 66 29.60 -13.76 23.12
CA VAL A 66 29.48 -14.71 22.00
C VAL A 66 30.17 -14.16 20.76
N LEU A 67 30.62 -15.06 19.88
CA LEU A 67 31.13 -14.65 18.59
C LEU A 67 29.98 -14.42 17.60
N PRO A 68 30.15 -13.57 16.57
CA PRO A 68 29.11 -13.34 15.56
C PRO A 68 28.65 -14.61 14.84
N GLY A 69 29.53 -15.62 14.71
CA GLY A 69 29.19 -16.91 14.10
C GLY A 69 28.26 -17.79 14.94
N ASP A 70 28.16 -17.52 16.24
CA ASP A 70 27.32 -18.28 17.18
C ASP A 70 25.87 -17.76 17.23
N LEU A 71 25.58 -16.70 16.48
CA LEU A 71 24.25 -16.10 16.38
C LEU A 71 23.65 -16.34 14.99
N PRO A 72 22.31 -16.45 14.90
CA PRO A 72 21.64 -16.46 13.60
C PRO A 72 22.05 -15.23 12.78
N LYS A 73 22.31 -15.42 11.47
CA LYS A 73 22.70 -14.33 10.56
C LYS A 73 21.72 -13.16 10.63
N SER A 74 20.42 -13.43 10.73
CA SER A 74 19.39 -12.39 10.88
C SER A 74 19.55 -11.55 12.15
N SER A 75 19.95 -12.16 13.27
CA SER A 75 20.22 -11.44 14.52
C SER A 75 21.45 -10.54 14.40
N CYS A 76 22.52 -11.00 13.75
CA CYS A 76 23.69 -10.18 13.47
C CYS A 76 23.36 -8.98 12.57
N ILE A 77 22.55 -9.19 11.53
CA ILE A 77 22.07 -8.12 10.65
C ILE A 77 21.23 -7.11 11.44
N LYS A 78 20.29 -7.58 12.27
CA LYS A 78 19.47 -6.72 13.15
C LYS A 78 20.33 -5.86 14.09
N LEU A 79 21.37 -6.45 14.67
CA LEU A 79 22.31 -5.72 15.54
C LEU A 79 23.11 -4.67 14.79
N LEU A 80 23.61 -4.98 13.59
CA LEU A 80 24.39 -4.02 12.81
C LEU A 80 23.53 -2.86 12.32
N ILE A 81 22.38 -3.16 11.71
CA ILE A 81 21.40 -2.15 11.27
C ILE A 81 20.95 -1.29 12.45
N GLY A 82 20.63 -1.93 13.58
CA GLY A 82 20.23 -1.23 14.78
C GLY A 82 21.32 -0.31 15.35
N ALA A 83 22.59 -0.51 15.01
CA ALA A 83 23.71 0.32 15.48
C ALA A 83 23.98 1.56 14.62
N LEU A 84 23.38 1.68 13.44
CA LEU A 84 23.45 2.89 12.62
C LEU A 84 23.26 4.22 13.37
N PRO A 85 22.32 4.35 14.34
CA PRO A 85 22.12 5.60 15.07
C PRO A 85 23.33 6.10 15.85
N HIS A 86 24.23 5.20 16.20
CA HIS A 86 25.45 5.49 16.94
C HIS A 86 26.68 5.61 16.04
N LEU A 87 26.54 5.26 14.76
CA LEU A 87 27.62 5.28 13.77
C LEU A 87 27.50 6.46 12.79
N THR A 88 26.34 7.09 12.70
CA THR A 88 26.09 8.25 11.82
C THR A 88 26.26 9.57 12.56
N ASP A 89 26.92 10.54 11.92
CA ASP A 89 27.10 11.90 12.46
C ASP A 89 25.82 12.77 12.31
N THR A 90 24.88 12.33 11.46
CA THR A 90 23.59 12.98 11.26
C THR A 90 22.60 12.48 12.31
N HIS A 91 22.57 13.13 13.47
CA HIS A 91 21.66 12.84 14.60
C HIS A 91 20.15 12.95 14.26
N THR A 92 19.79 13.34 13.04
CA THR A 92 18.45 13.82 12.72
C THR A 92 17.37 12.74 12.70
N ARG A 93 17.68 11.45 12.60
CA ARG A 93 16.65 10.47 12.20
C ARG A 93 16.88 9.04 12.69
N SER A 94 17.43 8.80 13.87
CA SER A 94 17.47 7.41 14.34
C SER A 94 17.51 7.26 15.86
N SER A 95 16.67 6.37 16.38
CA SER A 95 16.54 6.09 17.82
C SER A 95 16.89 4.65 18.08
N GLU A 96 18.05 4.37 18.67
CA GLU A 96 18.30 3.03 19.20
C GLU A 96 17.55 2.84 20.52
N GLY A 97 17.00 1.64 20.71
CA GLY A 97 16.14 1.35 21.85
C GLY A 97 15.00 0.41 21.51
N VAL A 98 14.18 0.81 20.54
CA VAL A 98 12.88 0.16 20.21
C VAL A 98 12.89 -0.45 18.80
N GLY A 99 14.00 -0.37 18.07
CA GLY A 99 14.11 -0.62 16.61
C GLY A 99 14.86 0.54 15.92
N LEU A 100 15.14 0.46 14.62
CA LEU A 100 15.74 1.56 13.85
C LEU A 100 14.62 2.43 13.26
N TYR A 101 14.53 3.71 13.65
CA TYR A 101 13.44 4.61 13.24
C TYR A 101 13.92 5.88 12.55
N TYR A 102 13.49 6.12 11.32
CA TYR A 102 13.72 7.38 10.61
C TYR A 102 12.57 8.35 10.82
N LEU A 103 12.83 9.50 11.45
CA LEU A 103 11.85 10.57 11.58
C LEU A 103 11.48 11.10 10.19
N ALA A 104 10.18 11.11 9.91
CA ALA A 104 9.62 11.54 8.64
C ALA A 104 8.94 12.90 8.74
N ASP A 105 8.21 13.17 9.83
CA ASP A 105 7.49 14.43 10.04
C ASP A 105 7.11 14.68 11.51
N VAL A 106 6.82 15.94 11.84
CA VAL A 106 6.28 16.38 13.14
C VAL A 106 5.02 17.22 12.88
N GLU A 107 3.85 16.69 13.22
CA GLU A 107 2.55 17.31 12.93
C GLU A 107 1.79 17.64 14.23
N VAL A 108 1.01 18.72 14.25
CA VAL A 108 0.06 19.00 15.34
C VAL A 108 -1.35 18.63 14.87
N ILE A 109 -1.95 17.64 15.51
CA ILE A 109 -3.26 17.09 15.17
C ILE A 109 -4.19 17.29 16.36
N ARG A 110 -5.25 18.08 16.21
CA ARG A 110 -6.18 18.38 17.31
C ARG A 110 -5.46 18.82 18.59
N GLN A 111 -4.47 19.71 18.45
CA GLN A 111 -3.61 20.22 19.53
C GLN A 111 -2.67 19.18 20.17
N VAL A 112 -2.55 17.99 19.58
CA VAL A 112 -1.61 16.95 19.99
C VAL A 112 -0.43 16.95 19.03
N GLU A 113 0.79 17.15 19.53
CA GLU A 113 2.02 16.98 18.75
C GLU A 113 2.26 15.49 18.50
N VAL A 114 2.39 15.11 17.23
CA VAL A 114 2.52 13.73 16.78
C VAL A 114 3.79 13.60 15.96
N LEU A 115 4.65 12.67 16.36
CA LEU A 115 5.90 12.38 15.63
C LEU A 115 5.67 11.19 14.72
N ARG A 116 5.99 11.36 13.44
CA ARG A 116 5.86 10.33 12.42
C ARG A 116 7.25 9.82 12.05
N ALA A 117 7.40 8.50 12.07
CA ALA A 117 8.64 7.85 11.69
C ALA A 117 8.38 6.60 10.85
N TYR A 118 9.45 6.06 10.26
CA TYR A 118 9.44 4.74 9.64
C TYR A 118 10.43 3.83 10.33
N GLU A 119 9.98 2.65 10.72
CA GLU A 119 10.79 1.60 11.30
C GLU A 119 11.34 0.69 10.20
N ILE A 120 12.65 0.45 10.22
CA ILE A 120 13.31 -0.52 9.35
C ILE A 120 13.48 -1.83 10.11
N LYS A 121 12.95 -2.93 9.55
CA LYS A 121 13.08 -4.28 10.09
C LYS A 121 13.56 -5.26 9.05
N VAL A 122 14.17 -6.34 9.51
CA VAL A 122 14.56 -7.48 8.68
C VAL A 122 13.94 -8.73 9.29
N ASP A 123 13.12 -9.47 8.55
CA ASP A 123 12.54 -10.72 9.05
C ASP A 123 12.69 -11.85 8.04
N TRP A 124 12.62 -13.09 8.49
CA TRP A 124 12.57 -14.24 7.60
C TRP A 124 11.15 -14.44 7.07
N GLU A 125 11.04 -14.67 5.77
CA GLU A 125 9.87 -15.22 5.11
C GLU A 125 10.08 -16.71 4.90
N ASN A 126 9.25 -17.53 5.56
CA ASN A 126 9.26 -19.00 5.49
C ASN A 126 10.65 -19.66 5.71
N GLY A 127 11.60 -18.95 6.32
CA GLY A 127 12.98 -19.42 6.52
C GLY A 127 13.86 -19.40 5.26
N GLU A 128 13.34 -18.96 4.12
CA GLU A 128 14.05 -18.98 2.83
C GLU A 128 14.62 -17.61 2.45
N HIS A 129 13.85 -16.55 2.68
CA HIS A 129 14.20 -15.20 2.24
C HIS A 129 14.23 -14.21 3.41
N LEU A 130 15.23 -13.33 3.43
CA LEU A 130 15.24 -12.17 4.34
C LEU A 130 14.49 -11.01 3.68
N VAL A 131 13.46 -10.51 4.36
CA VAL A 131 12.62 -9.41 3.88
C VAL A 131 12.91 -8.15 4.67
N LEU A 132 13.25 -7.07 3.96
CA LEU A 132 13.39 -5.74 4.52
C LEU A 132 12.01 -5.05 4.55
N LYS A 133 11.55 -4.68 5.75
CA LYS A 133 10.25 -4.03 5.96
C LYS A 133 10.43 -2.57 6.35
N VAL A 134 9.60 -1.72 5.73
CA VAL A 134 9.49 -0.28 6.06
C VAL A 134 8.09 0.00 6.62
N GLU A 135 8.00 0.02 7.95
CA GLU A 135 6.73 0.14 8.68
C GLU A 135 6.53 1.56 9.18
N ALA A 136 5.31 2.10 9.04
CA ALA A 136 5.00 3.40 9.63
C ALA A 136 4.88 3.29 11.15
N ALA A 137 5.51 4.21 11.86
CA ALA A 137 5.45 4.35 13.31
C ALA A 137 4.95 5.75 13.67
N THR A 138 4.12 5.80 14.71
CA THR A 138 3.61 7.05 15.27
C THR A 138 3.95 7.10 16.74
N PHE A 139 4.46 8.24 17.18
CA PHE A 139 4.72 8.54 18.58
C PHE A 139 3.80 9.67 19.02
N THR A 140 3.06 9.40 20.09
CA THR A 140 2.08 10.33 20.67
C THR A 140 2.44 10.64 22.12
N PRO A 141 2.08 11.85 22.62
CA PRO A 141 2.38 12.23 23.99
C PRO A 141 1.66 11.31 24.97
N ILE A 142 2.32 10.95 26.06
CA ILE A 142 1.75 10.11 27.11
C ILE A 142 0.50 10.75 27.72
N SER A 143 0.47 12.09 27.82
CA SER A 143 -0.67 12.86 28.30
C SER A 143 -1.94 12.60 27.48
N TYR A 144 -1.82 12.38 26.17
CA TYR A 144 -2.92 12.05 25.28
C TYR A 144 -3.54 10.67 25.55
N HIS A 145 -2.83 9.82 26.29
CA HIS A 145 -3.26 8.47 26.65
C HIS A 145 -3.77 8.34 28.09
N LYS A 146 -4.08 9.45 28.76
CA LYS A 146 -4.67 9.44 30.11
C LYS A 146 -6.21 9.45 30.05
N ASN A 147 -6.86 8.82 31.03
CA ASN A 147 -8.31 8.94 31.28
C ASN A 147 -8.62 10.23 32.07
N ALA A 148 -9.89 10.44 32.43
CA ALA A 148 -10.35 11.61 33.18
C ALA A 148 -9.69 11.69 34.57
N GLU A 149 -9.33 10.55 35.14
CA GLU A 149 -8.64 10.38 36.43
C GLU A 149 -7.11 10.59 36.31
N GLY A 150 -6.57 10.82 35.11
CA GLY A 150 -5.15 11.05 34.86
C GLY A 150 -4.29 9.79 34.76
N GLU A 151 -4.90 8.61 34.76
CA GLU A 151 -4.26 7.29 34.66
C GLU A 151 -4.16 6.84 33.20
N LEU A 152 -3.11 6.07 32.88
CA LEU A 152 -2.93 5.47 31.56
C LEU A 152 -3.83 4.23 31.43
N TYR A 153 -4.50 4.08 30.29
CA TYR A 153 -5.38 2.94 30.03
C TYR A 153 -4.71 1.86 29.17
N GLY A 154 -5.13 0.61 29.38
CA GLY A 154 -4.76 -0.56 28.57
C GLY A 154 -3.26 -0.76 28.47
N ASP A 155 -2.79 -1.16 27.29
CA ASP A 155 -1.38 -1.49 27.04
C ASP A 155 -0.43 -0.29 27.15
N CYS A 156 -0.93 0.96 27.23
CA CYS A 156 -0.09 2.15 27.23
C CYS A 156 0.81 2.26 28.47
N THR A 157 0.42 1.62 29.59
CA THR A 157 1.16 1.58 30.85
C THR A 157 2.51 0.87 30.74
N HIS A 158 2.65 -0.08 29.80
CA HIS A 158 3.81 -0.96 29.67
C HIS A 158 4.72 -0.60 28.49
N LEU A 159 4.37 0.41 27.69
CA LEU A 159 5.14 0.80 26.51
C LEU A 159 6.42 1.55 26.89
N PRO A 160 7.53 1.33 26.15
CA PRO A 160 8.74 2.13 26.30
C PRO A 160 8.47 3.61 26.04
N LYS A 161 9.03 4.46 26.88
CA LYS A 161 8.92 5.92 26.79
C LYS A 161 10.11 6.51 26.05
N VAL A 162 9.85 7.59 25.32
CA VAL A 162 10.82 8.25 24.42
C VAL A 162 10.78 9.76 24.65
N THR A 163 11.97 10.37 24.70
CA THR A 163 12.20 11.82 24.65
C THR A 163 12.45 12.24 23.21
N PHE A 164 11.91 13.40 22.83
CA PHE A 164 12.15 14.02 21.53
C PHE A 164 12.82 15.38 21.69
N ASP A 165 14.06 15.49 21.21
CA ASP A 165 14.74 16.77 21.12
C ASP A 165 14.30 17.49 19.83
N ARG A 166 13.60 18.61 19.97
CA ARG A 166 13.09 19.39 18.84
C ARG A 166 14.19 20.07 18.03
N TRP A 167 15.36 20.33 18.62
CA TRP A 167 16.47 20.98 17.92
C TRP A 167 17.23 19.98 17.07
N SER A 168 17.72 18.90 17.67
CA SER A 168 18.44 17.84 16.94
C SER A 168 17.51 16.92 16.15
N GLN A 169 16.20 16.97 16.41
CA GLN A 169 15.18 16.02 15.92
C GLN A 169 15.44 14.57 16.36
N GLN A 170 16.22 14.39 17.44
CA GLN A 170 16.58 13.07 17.92
C GLN A 170 15.48 12.46 18.80
N LEU A 171 15.14 11.22 18.50
CA LEU A 171 14.30 10.37 19.36
C LEU A 171 15.22 9.50 20.23
N SER A 172 15.05 9.54 21.55
CA SER A 172 15.89 8.78 22.48
C SER A 172 15.06 8.11 23.57
N ARG A 173 15.42 6.89 23.97
CA ARG A 173 14.74 6.24 25.09
C ARG A 173 15.03 6.97 26.39
N SER A 174 13.98 7.16 27.20
CA SER A 174 14.10 7.79 28.51
C SER A 174 13.05 7.26 29.47
N LYS A 175 13.43 7.00 30.73
CA LYS A 175 12.48 6.62 31.80
C LYS A 175 11.40 7.69 32.01
N ASN A 176 11.76 8.95 31.77
CA ASN A 176 10.90 10.12 31.95
C ASN A 176 10.43 10.70 30.59
N GLY A 177 10.56 9.93 29.51
CA GLY A 177 10.14 10.40 28.19
C GLY A 177 8.66 10.74 28.12
N GLU A 178 8.34 11.70 27.27
CA GLU A 178 7.04 12.32 27.09
C GLU A 178 6.22 11.67 25.97
N PHE A 179 6.83 10.84 25.12
CA PHE A 179 6.18 10.12 24.02
C PHE A 179 6.17 8.60 24.22
N ILE A 180 5.17 7.93 23.62
CA ILE A 180 5.09 6.48 23.46
C ILE A 180 4.75 6.12 22.01
N LYS A 181 5.22 4.96 21.53
CA LYS A 181 4.87 4.43 20.20
C LYS A 181 3.42 3.93 20.19
N LYS A 182 2.47 4.83 19.90
CA LYS A 182 1.05 4.52 19.78
C LYS A 182 0.42 5.40 18.70
N ARG A 183 -0.59 4.86 18.01
CA ARG A 183 -1.36 5.60 17.01
C ARG A 183 -2.21 6.69 17.69
N HIS A 184 -2.44 7.78 16.97
CA HIS A 184 -3.47 8.76 17.32
C HIS A 184 -4.85 8.06 17.31
N ARG A 185 -5.72 8.30 18.30
CA ARG A 185 -6.98 7.54 18.45
C ARG A 185 -7.98 7.91 17.35
N ASP A 186 -8.08 9.20 17.05
CA ASP A 186 -9.18 9.72 16.22
C ASP A 186 -8.82 9.89 14.73
N ARG A 187 -7.59 9.56 14.33
CA ARG A 187 -7.13 9.82 12.96
C ARG A 187 -6.18 8.72 12.51
N ASN A 188 -6.57 8.04 11.44
CA ASN A 188 -5.69 7.11 10.74
C ASN A 188 -4.62 7.89 9.97
N MET A 189 -3.37 7.74 10.41
CA MET A 189 -2.22 8.36 9.76
C MET A 189 -1.93 7.64 8.45
N LYS A 190 -2.09 8.33 7.31
CA LYS A 190 -1.74 7.79 6.00
C LYS A 190 -0.27 8.09 5.69
N SER A 191 0.51 7.05 5.41
CA SER A 191 1.88 7.18 4.88
C SER A 191 1.89 6.87 3.39
N GLU A 192 2.48 7.74 2.58
CA GLU A 192 2.73 7.47 1.16
C GLU A 192 3.96 6.57 1.02
N VAL A 193 3.93 5.62 0.07
CA VAL A 193 5.09 4.80 -0.26
C VAL A 193 6.16 5.66 -0.91
N VAL A 194 5.78 6.45 -1.90
CA VAL A 194 6.68 7.31 -2.65
C VAL A 194 5.94 8.57 -3.11
N SER A 195 6.62 9.71 -2.99
CA SER A 195 6.16 11.00 -3.52
C SER A 195 6.88 11.31 -4.84
N LEU A 196 6.12 11.69 -5.87
CA LEU A 196 6.63 12.09 -7.19
C LEU A 196 6.47 13.60 -7.42
N ASP A 197 6.38 14.38 -6.34
CA ASP A 197 6.17 15.82 -6.40
C ASP A 197 7.46 16.53 -6.80
N THR A 198 7.71 16.65 -8.11
CA THR A 198 8.87 17.39 -8.62
C THR A 198 8.86 18.86 -8.21
N LYS A 199 7.69 19.43 -7.87
CA LYS A 199 7.63 20.80 -7.34
C LYS A 199 8.05 20.87 -5.89
N ASN A 200 7.99 19.79 -5.13
CA ASN A 200 8.48 19.76 -3.75
C ASN A 200 9.24 18.46 -3.49
N PRO A 201 10.45 18.33 -4.07
CA PRO A 201 11.23 17.09 -4.03
C PRO A 201 11.58 16.66 -2.60
N SER A 202 11.59 17.57 -1.62
CA SER A 202 11.83 17.21 -0.21
C SER A 202 10.77 16.26 0.36
N LYS A 203 9.55 16.24 -0.19
CA LYS A 203 8.50 15.27 0.19
C LYS A 203 8.87 13.82 -0.11
N PHE A 204 9.79 13.58 -1.05
CA PHE A 204 10.28 12.23 -1.30
C PHE A 204 10.97 11.67 -0.04
N TRP A 205 11.77 12.49 0.65
CA TRP A 205 12.53 12.09 1.84
C TRP A 205 11.68 11.83 3.09
N SER A 206 10.41 12.27 3.10
CA SER A 206 9.42 11.91 4.13
C SER A 206 8.51 10.73 3.73
N SER A 207 8.76 10.10 2.59
CA SER A 207 8.08 8.88 2.14
C SER A 207 8.84 7.61 2.55
N LYS A 208 8.20 6.44 2.46
CA LYS A 208 8.86 5.15 2.76
C LYS A 208 10.08 4.91 1.87
N MET A 209 9.99 5.25 0.58
CA MET A 209 11.08 5.06 -0.38
C MET A 209 12.22 6.05 -0.17
N GLY A 210 11.93 7.27 0.27
CA GLY A 210 12.98 8.21 0.67
C GLY A 210 13.75 7.71 1.88
N VAL A 211 13.05 7.23 2.92
CA VAL A 211 13.70 6.62 4.07
C VAL A 211 14.50 5.37 3.69
N LEU A 212 13.95 4.52 2.81
CA LEU A 212 14.68 3.35 2.34
C LEU A 212 15.97 3.75 1.59
N ALA A 213 15.92 4.79 0.76
CA ALA A 213 17.11 5.33 0.09
C ALA A 213 18.16 5.82 1.09
N MET A 214 17.74 6.55 2.12
CA MET A 214 18.63 7.00 3.20
C MET A 214 19.27 5.82 3.92
N PHE A 215 18.46 4.84 4.32
CA PHE A 215 18.93 3.63 4.99
C PHE A 215 19.97 2.86 4.15
N MET A 216 19.72 2.68 2.85
CA MET A 216 20.68 2.00 1.97
C MET A 216 22.00 2.76 1.87
N ASN A 217 21.94 4.11 1.82
CA ASN A 217 23.14 4.94 1.85
C ASN A 217 23.88 4.85 3.19
N ASP A 218 23.18 4.86 4.32
CA ASP A 218 23.78 4.74 5.66
C ASP A 218 24.50 3.39 5.82
N VAL A 219 23.89 2.31 5.32
CA VAL A 219 24.53 0.98 5.31
C VAL A 219 25.81 0.99 4.48
N GLU A 220 25.77 1.56 3.28
CA GLU A 220 26.96 1.62 2.42
C GLU A 220 28.07 2.49 3.04
N GLN A 221 27.73 3.62 3.66
CA GLN A 221 28.71 4.53 4.25
C GLN A 221 29.32 3.96 5.54
N HIS A 222 28.51 3.40 6.44
CA HIS A 222 28.94 3.07 7.79
C HIS A 222 29.10 1.57 8.05
N LEU A 223 28.46 0.71 7.26
CA LEU A 223 28.40 -0.74 7.49
C LEU A 223 28.94 -1.60 6.34
N ARG A 224 29.43 -1.03 5.23
CA ARG A 224 29.96 -1.79 4.07
C ARG A 224 31.02 -2.84 4.41
N ASN A 225 31.79 -2.61 5.48
CA ASN A 225 32.81 -3.55 5.93
C ASN A 225 32.22 -4.79 6.65
N TYR A 226 30.92 -4.78 6.95
CA TYR A 226 30.24 -5.81 7.74
C TYR A 226 29.07 -6.46 7.00
N ILE A 227 28.30 -5.67 6.24
CA ILE A 227 27.13 -6.13 5.49
C ILE A 227 27.05 -5.44 4.14
N SER A 228 26.48 -6.15 3.16
CA SER A 228 26.05 -5.59 1.88
C SER A 228 24.61 -6.04 1.64
N ILE A 229 23.75 -5.11 1.22
CA ILE A 229 22.34 -5.36 0.96
C ILE A 229 22.10 -5.23 -0.54
N LYS A 230 21.58 -6.28 -1.16
CA LYS A 230 21.13 -6.28 -2.55
C LYS A 230 19.67 -6.70 -2.58
N LEU A 231 18.83 -5.93 -3.27
CA LEU A 231 17.43 -6.28 -3.48
C LEU A 231 17.32 -7.23 -4.66
N GLN A 232 16.43 -8.21 -4.54
CA GLN A 232 16.16 -9.16 -5.62
C GLN A 232 15.37 -8.46 -6.72
N SER A 233 15.85 -8.60 -7.96
CA SER A 233 15.15 -8.15 -9.16
C SER A 233 14.35 -9.31 -9.74
N LEU A 234 13.11 -9.05 -10.14
CA LEU A 234 12.28 -10.01 -10.87
C LEU A 234 12.18 -9.55 -12.32
N ASN A 235 12.37 -10.49 -13.24
CA ASN A 235 12.21 -10.25 -14.68
C ASN A 235 10.88 -10.85 -15.12
N PRO A 236 9.84 -10.03 -15.31
CA PRO A 236 8.51 -10.53 -15.62
C PRO A 236 8.41 -11.00 -17.08
N GLU A 237 7.98 -12.24 -17.29
CA GLU A 237 7.63 -12.78 -18.61
C GLU A 237 6.26 -12.26 -19.06
N TYR A 238 5.35 -12.02 -18.11
CA TYR A 238 4.03 -11.46 -18.38
C TYR A 238 3.85 -10.09 -17.74
N ARG A 239 3.43 -9.12 -18.57
CA ARG A 239 3.24 -7.74 -18.17
C ARG A 239 2.09 -7.10 -18.93
N VAL A 240 1.15 -6.51 -18.19
CA VAL A 240 0.06 -5.72 -18.75
C VAL A 240 -0.08 -4.40 -18.00
N ARG A 241 -0.27 -3.30 -18.73
CA ARG A 241 -0.59 -2.00 -18.14
C ARG A 241 -2.06 -1.70 -18.29
N PHE A 242 -2.62 -1.08 -17.26
CA PHE A 242 -4.03 -0.70 -17.25
C PHE A 242 -4.18 0.76 -17.67
N LYS A 243 -4.88 0.97 -18.79
CA LYS A 243 -5.18 2.32 -19.29
C LYS A 243 -6.52 2.78 -18.76
N GLU A 244 -6.68 4.10 -18.60
CA GLU A 244 -7.97 4.69 -18.24
C GLU A 244 -9.06 4.35 -19.25
N SER A 245 -8.70 4.23 -20.54
CA SER A 245 -9.63 3.83 -21.60
C SER A 245 -10.27 2.48 -21.36
N ASP A 246 -9.52 1.52 -20.81
CA ASP A 246 -9.98 0.15 -20.61
C ASP A 246 -11.01 0.11 -19.48
N ILE A 247 -10.77 0.91 -18.43
CA ILE A 247 -11.71 1.10 -17.32
C ILE A 247 -13.00 1.75 -17.81
N VAL A 248 -12.89 2.85 -18.57
CA VAL A 248 -14.05 3.58 -19.11
C VAL A 248 -14.89 2.65 -20.01
N SER A 249 -14.23 1.90 -20.90
CA SER A 249 -14.90 0.93 -21.78
C SER A 249 -15.61 -0.17 -20.98
N SER A 250 -14.95 -0.75 -19.97
CA SER A 250 -15.54 -1.78 -19.11
C SER A 250 -16.78 -1.27 -18.37
N TYR A 251 -16.74 -0.07 -17.81
CA TYR A 251 -17.89 0.52 -17.11
C TYR A 251 -19.02 0.88 -18.07
N GLY A 252 -18.71 1.37 -19.29
CA GLY A 252 -19.72 1.59 -20.33
C GLY A 252 -20.49 0.32 -20.65
N ARG A 253 -19.78 -0.80 -20.87
CA ARG A 253 -20.40 -2.11 -21.13
C ARG A 253 -21.29 -2.61 -19.99
N ILE A 254 -20.90 -2.35 -18.73
CA ILE A 254 -21.74 -2.68 -17.56
C ILE A 254 -23.04 -1.90 -17.61
N MET A 255 -22.98 -0.60 -17.85
CA MET A 255 -24.19 0.23 -17.95
C MET A 255 -25.12 -0.27 -19.05
N ASP A 256 -24.57 -0.60 -20.22
CA ASP A 256 -25.35 -1.13 -21.35
C ASP A 256 -26.03 -2.47 -21.03
N LEU A 257 -25.36 -3.33 -20.26
CA LEU A 257 -25.93 -4.61 -19.82
C LEU A 257 -27.04 -4.41 -18.77
N LEU A 258 -26.85 -3.49 -17.82
CA LEU A 258 -27.84 -3.19 -16.78
C LEU A 258 -29.10 -2.53 -17.33
N LYS A 259 -28.97 -1.66 -18.35
CA LYS A 259 -30.10 -0.97 -19.01
C LYS A 259 -31.14 -1.90 -19.62
N LYS A 260 -30.79 -3.18 -19.82
CA LYS A 260 -31.71 -4.22 -20.34
C LYS A 260 -32.78 -4.64 -19.31
N ARG A 261 -32.63 -4.26 -18.03
CA ARG A 261 -33.59 -4.55 -16.96
C ARG A 261 -34.03 -3.26 -16.29
N ASN A 262 -35.27 -3.27 -15.79
CA ASN A 262 -35.79 -2.15 -15.01
C ASN A 262 -35.10 -2.09 -13.63
N ILE A 263 -34.81 -0.88 -13.15
CA ILE A 263 -34.32 -0.65 -11.78
C ILE A 263 -35.50 -0.34 -10.87
N ASN A 264 -35.61 -1.06 -9.76
CA ASN A 264 -36.63 -0.79 -8.75
C ASN A 264 -35.99 -0.14 -7.52
N ILE A 265 -36.40 1.08 -7.18
CA ILE A 265 -35.89 1.81 -6.02
C ILE A 265 -36.85 1.60 -4.85
N ILE A 266 -36.31 1.15 -3.72
CA ILE A 266 -37.04 0.93 -2.47
C ILE A 266 -36.44 1.88 -1.44
N ASN A 267 -37.16 2.95 -1.09
CA ASN A 267 -36.68 3.91 -0.11
C ASN A 267 -37.22 3.59 1.28
N LEU A 268 -36.37 3.06 2.15
CA LEU A 268 -36.70 2.73 3.55
C LEU A 268 -36.30 3.85 4.51
N THR A 269 -36.08 5.07 3.99
CA THR A 269 -35.60 6.23 4.76
C THR A 269 -36.36 7.49 4.39
N ASP A 270 -36.32 8.49 5.28
CA ASP A 270 -36.84 9.84 5.00
C ASP A 270 -35.86 10.70 4.17
N CYS A 271 -34.74 10.12 3.70
CA CYS A 271 -33.74 10.86 2.94
C CYS A 271 -34.28 11.26 1.55
N ASN A 272 -33.94 12.47 1.11
CA ASN A 272 -34.23 12.90 -0.25
C ASN A 272 -33.36 12.16 -1.27
N ILE A 273 -33.98 11.28 -2.07
CA ILE A 273 -33.33 10.47 -3.09
C ILE A 273 -33.40 11.07 -4.52
N SER A 274 -33.92 12.30 -4.69
CA SER A 274 -33.95 12.97 -6.02
C SER A 274 -32.59 12.94 -6.74
N PRO A 275 -31.43 13.18 -6.09
CA PRO A 275 -30.15 13.12 -6.79
C PRO A 275 -29.80 11.73 -7.37
N LEU A 276 -30.33 10.64 -6.79
CA LEU A 276 -30.17 9.29 -7.32
C LEU A 276 -31.08 9.08 -8.53
N ILE A 277 -32.32 9.55 -8.45
CA ILE A 277 -33.31 9.50 -9.54
C ILE A 277 -32.79 10.29 -10.74
N ASP A 278 -32.35 11.54 -10.53
CA ASP A 278 -31.80 12.40 -11.58
C ASP A 278 -30.61 11.73 -12.29
N ALA A 279 -29.77 10.99 -11.56
CA ALA A 279 -28.64 10.27 -12.17
C ALA A 279 -29.08 9.06 -12.99
N LEU A 280 -30.08 8.31 -12.53
CA LEU A 280 -30.64 7.20 -13.30
C LEU A 280 -31.30 7.71 -14.59
N GLU A 281 -32.02 8.83 -14.53
CA GLU A 281 -32.59 9.52 -15.69
C GLU A 281 -31.50 9.99 -16.66
N ASN A 282 -30.49 10.70 -16.16
CA ASN A 282 -29.37 11.19 -16.98
C ASN A 282 -28.59 10.06 -17.66
N ASP A 283 -28.45 8.92 -16.99
CA ASP A 283 -27.81 7.74 -17.56
C ASP A 283 -28.75 6.91 -18.46
N ASN A 284 -30.03 7.29 -18.61
CA ASN A 284 -31.07 6.64 -19.41
C ASN A 284 -31.44 5.23 -18.92
N PHE A 285 -31.60 5.05 -17.62
CA PHE A 285 -32.16 3.82 -17.04
C PHE A 285 -33.69 3.87 -17.02
N MET A 286 -34.33 2.73 -17.28
CA MET A 286 -35.72 2.52 -16.90
C MET A 286 -35.75 2.24 -15.40
N PHE A 287 -36.58 2.97 -14.66
CA PHE A 287 -36.74 2.73 -13.22
C PHE A 287 -38.19 2.88 -12.75
N SER A 288 -38.48 2.25 -11.61
CA SER A 288 -39.73 2.39 -10.86
C SER A 288 -39.43 2.54 -9.38
N GLN A 289 -40.38 3.09 -8.62
CA GLN A 289 -40.31 3.13 -7.16
C GLN A 289 -41.40 2.23 -6.57
N SER A 290 -41.08 1.47 -5.53
CA SER A 290 -42.06 0.67 -4.78
C SER A 290 -41.56 0.33 -3.39
N ASP A 291 -42.47 -0.09 -2.51
CA ASP A 291 -42.13 -0.46 -1.14
C ASP A 291 -41.52 -1.87 -1.01
N ASN A 292 -41.66 -2.70 -2.04
CA ASN A 292 -41.23 -4.11 -2.03
C ASN A 292 -40.28 -4.44 -3.19
N PRO A 293 -39.47 -5.52 -3.06
CA PRO A 293 -38.63 -5.99 -4.16
C PRO A 293 -39.47 -6.55 -5.31
N LYS A 294 -38.99 -6.35 -6.53
CA LYS A 294 -39.56 -6.91 -7.77
C LYS A 294 -38.62 -7.97 -8.33
N SER A 295 -39.15 -9.15 -8.64
CA SER A 295 -38.36 -10.31 -9.08
C SER A 295 -37.76 -10.16 -10.48
N ASP A 296 -38.39 -9.40 -11.36
CA ASP A 296 -37.95 -9.11 -12.73
C ASP A 296 -37.02 -7.90 -12.85
N SER A 297 -36.78 -7.20 -11.74
CA SER A 297 -36.10 -5.92 -11.69
C SER A 297 -34.80 -5.98 -10.87
N LEU A 298 -33.94 -4.99 -11.10
CA LEU A 298 -32.74 -4.74 -10.34
C LEU A 298 -33.09 -3.86 -9.14
N ASN A 299 -33.13 -4.42 -7.92
CA ASN A 299 -33.61 -3.69 -6.75
C ASN A 299 -32.48 -2.90 -6.06
N LEU A 300 -32.67 -1.59 -5.90
CA LEU A 300 -31.83 -0.70 -5.10
C LEU A 300 -32.58 -0.33 -3.82
N ALA A 301 -32.16 -0.87 -2.69
CA ALA A 301 -32.76 -0.59 -1.39
C ALA A 301 -31.97 0.50 -0.67
N VAL A 302 -32.59 1.66 -0.49
CA VAL A 302 -32.03 2.79 0.24
C VAL A 302 -32.35 2.64 1.72
N HIS A 303 -31.34 2.44 2.55
CA HIS A 303 -31.48 2.22 3.99
C HIS A 303 -30.22 2.67 4.76
N HIS A 304 -30.30 2.83 6.08
CA HIS A 304 -29.15 3.29 6.87
C HIS A 304 -28.12 2.17 7.12
N ASP A 305 -26.92 2.50 7.58
CA ASP A 305 -25.97 1.46 7.97
C ASP A 305 -26.37 0.77 9.28
N LYS A 306 -25.70 -0.34 9.58
CA LYS A 306 -25.96 -1.13 10.80
C LYS A 306 -25.76 -0.29 12.08
N GLU A 307 -24.76 0.59 12.08
CA GLU A 307 -24.40 1.44 13.23
C GLU A 307 -25.55 2.39 13.60
N TYR A 308 -26.23 2.94 12.59
CA TYR A 308 -27.42 3.75 12.79
C TYR A 308 -28.52 2.96 13.53
N TYR A 309 -28.91 1.79 13.02
CA TYR A 309 -29.99 0.99 13.61
C TYR A 309 -29.65 0.48 15.02
N GLU A 310 -28.38 0.11 15.26
CA GLU A 310 -27.87 -0.22 16.58
C GLU A 310 -27.97 0.97 17.55
N SER A 311 -27.68 2.20 17.09
CA SER A 311 -27.72 3.40 17.93
C SER A 311 -29.12 3.79 18.41
N ILE A 312 -30.15 3.44 17.64
CA ILE A 312 -31.55 3.70 17.97
C ILE A 312 -32.28 2.45 18.49
N ASN A 313 -31.55 1.34 18.68
CA ASN A 313 -32.09 0.04 19.09
C ASN A 313 -33.28 -0.42 18.23
N ALA A 314 -33.17 -0.27 16.92
CA ALA A 314 -34.18 -0.67 15.94
C ALA A 314 -33.65 -1.81 15.05
N THR A 315 -34.56 -2.58 14.46
CA THR A 315 -34.22 -3.63 13.49
C THR A 315 -33.99 -3.01 12.11
N ASP A 316 -32.99 -3.50 11.38
CA ASP A 316 -32.72 -3.09 10.00
C ASP A 316 -33.86 -3.60 9.08
N PRO A 317 -34.63 -2.69 8.43
CA PRO A 317 -35.70 -3.07 7.52
C PRO A 317 -35.19 -3.75 6.24
N TYR A 318 -33.89 -3.70 5.94
CA TYR A 318 -33.31 -4.39 4.80
C TYR A 318 -33.29 -5.92 4.97
N ASP A 319 -33.20 -6.42 6.21
CA ASP A 319 -33.13 -7.85 6.50
C ASP A 319 -34.43 -8.57 6.09
N SER A 320 -35.58 -7.93 6.27
CA SER A 320 -36.87 -8.47 5.85
C SER A 320 -37.03 -8.54 4.33
N LEU A 321 -36.39 -7.63 3.58
CA LEU A 321 -36.38 -7.64 2.12
C LEU A 321 -35.52 -8.77 1.53
N ARG A 322 -34.51 -9.23 2.27
CA ARG A 322 -33.64 -10.36 1.88
C ARG A 322 -34.23 -11.73 2.22
N GLY A 323 -35.16 -11.81 3.16
CA GLY A 323 -35.77 -13.05 3.60
C GLY A 323 -36.81 -13.66 2.66
N GLY A 324 -37.12 -13.00 1.52
CA GLY A 324 -38.10 -13.43 0.53
C GLY A 324 -37.53 -14.20 -0.67
N ASP A 325 -38.32 -14.26 -1.75
CA ASP A 325 -37.95 -14.90 -3.03
C ASP A 325 -36.56 -14.48 -3.54
N ARG A 326 -35.98 -15.33 -4.41
CA ARG A 326 -34.68 -15.10 -5.05
C ARG A 326 -34.73 -13.81 -5.91
N VAL A 327 -34.37 -12.67 -5.33
CA VAL A 327 -34.37 -11.35 -5.98
C VAL A 327 -32.96 -10.75 -6.04
N ILE A 328 -32.68 -9.97 -7.10
CA ILE A 328 -31.43 -9.21 -7.21
C ILE A 328 -31.62 -7.90 -6.44
N ILE A 329 -30.95 -7.75 -5.29
CA ILE A 329 -31.07 -6.58 -4.43
C ILE A 329 -29.70 -6.05 -3.95
N GLN A 330 -29.50 -4.74 -4.06
CA GLN A 330 -28.30 -4.03 -3.62
C GLN A 330 -28.66 -2.93 -2.61
N SER A 331 -27.94 -2.89 -1.49
CA SER A 331 -28.06 -1.83 -0.50
C SER A 331 -27.43 -0.52 -1.00
N VAL A 332 -28.08 0.59 -0.69
CA VAL A 332 -27.66 1.94 -1.01
C VAL A 332 -27.74 2.77 0.27
N TYR A 333 -26.58 3.18 0.82
CA TYR A 333 -26.55 3.93 2.07
C TYR A 333 -26.58 5.45 1.81
N PRO A 334 -27.59 6.21 2.31
CA PRO A 334 -27.69 7.65 2.12
C PRO A 334 -26.42 8.41 2.52
N GLY A 335 -25.85 8.08 3.68
CA GLY A 335 -24.65 8.75 4.21
C GLY A 335 -23.39 8.59 3.33
N THR A 336 -23.37 7.57 2.46
CA THR A 336 -22.26 7.33 1.54
C THR A 336 -22.56 7.88 0.14
N ILE A 337 -23.75 7.58 -0.39
CA ILE A 337 -24.11 7.96 -1.76
C ILE A 337 -24.46 9.46 -1.90
N LEU A 338 -24.94 10.10 -0.84
CA LEU A 338 -25.27 11.53 -0.80
C LEU A 338 -24.26 12.28 0.09
N LYS A 339 -23.23 12.86 -0.53
CA LYS A 339 -22.22 13.67 0.18
C LYS A 339 -22.63 15.13 0.16
N ALA A 340 -22.96 15.69 1.32
CA ALA A 340 -23.47 17.05 1.47
C ALA A 340 -24.70 17.34 0.57
N GLY A 341 -25.63 16.37 0.48
CA GLY A 341 -26.85 16.47 -0.32
C GLY A 341 -26.66 16.27 -1.83
N LYS A 342 -25.43 16.02 -2.31
CA LYS A 342 -25.14 15.75 -3.73
C LYS A 342 -24.77 14.28 -3.95
N LEU A 343 -25.15 13.74 -5.10
CA LEU A 343 -24.78 12.38 -5.47
C LEU A 343 -23.27 12.23 -5.64
N SER A 344 -22.70 11.22 -4.99
CA SER A 344 -21.32 10.79 -5.21
C SER A 344 -21.27 9.84 -6.40
N ARG A 345 -20.78 10.32 -7.57
CA ARG A 345 -20.69 9.52 -8.80
C ARG A 345 -19.93 8.21 -8.61
N THR A 346 -18.84 8.23 -7.84
CA THR A 346 -18.05 7.04 -7.49
C THR A 346 -18.89 5.98 -6.77
N GLU A 347 -19.72 6.37 -5.81
CA GLU A 347 -20.53 5.44 -5.00
C GLU A 347 -21.71 4.91 -5.81
N TYR A 348 -22.30 5.76 -6.64
CA TYR A 348 -23.33 5.35 -7.60
C TYR A 348 -22.82 4.29 -8.59
N GLU A 349 -21.67 4.54 -9.22
CA GLU A 349 -21.02 3.56 -10.12
C GLU A 349 -20.59 2.29 -9.36
N ALA A 350 -20.21 2.41 -8.09
CA ALA A 350 -19.94 1.26 -7.23
C ALA A 350 -21.20 0.45 -6.91
N CYS A 351 -22.35 1.07 -6.70
CA CYS A 351 -23.62 0.35 -6.52
C CYS A 351 -24.00 -0.42 -7.80
N LEU A 352 -23.85 0.22 -8.96
CA LEU A 352 -24.18 -0.39 -10.24
C LEU A 352 -23.24 -1.57 -10.60
N LYS A 353 -21.95 -1.50 -10.27
CA LYS A 353 -21.06 -2.66 -10.50
C LYS A 353 -21.41 -3.85 -9.58
N GLU A 354 -21.83 -3.61 -8.34
CA GLU A 354 -22.19 -4.69 -7.42
C GLU A 354 -23.50 -5.37 -7.84
N ILE A 355 -24.50 -4.58 -8.28
CA ILE A 355 -25.76 -5.16 -8.81
C ILE A 355 -25.53 -5.93 -10.12
N PHE A 356 -24.54 -5.53 -10.92
CA PHE A 356 -24.12 -6.28 -12.10
C PHE A 356 -23.56 -7.66 -11.75
N ILE A 357 -22.64 -7.76 -10.78
CA ILE A 357 -22.08 -9.04 -10.31
C ILE A 357 -23.21 -9.96 -9.80
N LYS A 358 -24.13 -9.41 -9.01
CA LYS A 358 -25.32 -10.15 -8.53
C LYS A 358 -26.17 -10.66 -9.68
N THR A 359 -26.28 -9.89 -10.76
CA THR A 359 -27.01 -10.30 -11.97
C THR A 359 -26.33 -11.49 -12.66
N GLU A 360 -25.00 -11.47 -12.83
CA GLU A 360 -24.27 -12.60 -13.43
C GLU A 360 -24.38 -13.88 -12.58
N VAL A 361 -24.31 -13.75 -11.25
CA VAL A 361 -24.51 -14.87 -10.31
C VAL A 361 -25.94 -15.40 -10.35
N PHE A 362 -26.93 -14.51 -10.35
CA PHE A 362 -28.34 -14.88 -10.39
C PHE A 362 -28.70 -15.59 -11.70
N ASP A 363 -28.24 -15.05 -12.82
CA ASP A 363 -28.45 -15.60 -14.16
C ASP A 363 -27.58 -16.83 -14.45
N ARG A 364 -26.61 -17.13 -13.56
CA ARG A 364 -25.60 -18.19 -13.73
C ARG A 364 -24.82 -18.07 -15.04
N GLN A 365 -24.52 -16.85 -15.46
CA GLN A 365 -23.84 -16.57 -16.72
C GLN A 365 -22.97 -15.34 -16.62
N LEU A 366 -21.69 -15.48 -17.00
CA LEU A 366 -20.78 -14.38 -17.25
C LEU A 366 -21.09 -13.73 -18.60
N LYS A 367 -21.11 -12.40 -18.61
CA LYS A 367 -21.54 -11.57 -19.74
C LYS A 367 -20.51 -10.51 -20.10
N LEU A 368 -19.76 -10.00 -19.13
CA LEU A 368 -18.76 -8.95 -19.40
C LEU A 368 -17.45 -9.54 -19.91
N PHE A 369 -16.92 -10.53 -19.20
CA PHE A 369 -15.68 -11.24 -19.53
C PHE A 369 -15.93 -12.74 -19.40
N ILE A 370 -15.68 -13.47 -20.49
CA ILE A 370 -15.80 -14.93 -20.53
C ILE A 370 -14.37 -15.48 -20.62
N PRO A 371 -13.88 -16.22 -19.61
CA PRO A 371 -12.56 -16.82 -19.66
C PRO A 371 -12.43 -17.82 -20.82
N GLU A 372 -11.26 -17.86 -21.44
CA GLU A 372 -10.92 -18.89 -22.43
C GLU A 372 -10.66 -20.21 -21.70
N GLY A 373 -11.42 -21.26 -22.02
CA GLY A 373 -11.32 -22.58 -21.41
C GLY A 373 -12.34 -22.84 -20.30
N SER A 374 -12.26 -24.05 -19.72
CA SER A 374 -13.12 -24.48 -18.61
C SER A 374 -12.34 -24.46 -17.31
N TRP A 375 -12.89 -23.77 -16.31
CA TRP A 375 -12.20 -23.46 -15.06
C TRP A 375 -13.10 -23.76 -13.88
N SER A 376 -12.54 -24.27 -12.79
CA SER A 376 -13.21 -24.25 -11.50
C SER A 376 -12.42 -23.47 -10.44
N PHE A 377 -13.16 -22.73 -9.62
CA PHE A 377 -12.65 -21.77 -8.65
C PHE A 377 -13.09 -22.24 -7.27
N VAL A 378 -12.14 -22.44 -6.36
CA VAL A 378 -12.37 -23.06 -5.05
C VAL A 378 -11.94 -22.11 -3.92
N ILE A 379 -12.80 -21.98 -2.91
CA ILE A 379 -12.49 -21.32 -1.62
C ILE A 379 -12.55 -22.38 -0.52
N CYS A 380 -11.49 -22.47 0.28
CA CYS A 380 -11.46 -23.33 1.46
C CYS A 380 -11.95 -22.56 2.69
N SER A 381 -12.83 -23.17 3.48
CA SER A 381 -13.28 -22.67 4.78
C SER A 381 -13.07 -23.75 5.83
N LYS A 382 -12.26 -23.44 6.84
CA LYS A 382 -11.93 -24.32 7.96
C LYS A 382 -12.36 -23.66 9.28
N PRO A 383 -13.65 -23.73 9.65
CA PRO A 383 -14.10 -23.20 10.93
C PRO A 383 -13.40 -23.90 12.10
N ASP A 384 -13.15 -23.17 13.18
CA ASP A 384 -12.54 -23.71 14.39
C ASP A 384 -13.35 -24.92 14.90
N LYS A 385 -12.72 -26.11 14.91
CA LYS A 385 -13.27 -27.40 15.39
C LYS A 385 -14.24 -28.12 14.44
N SER A 386 -14.31 -27.78 13.16
CA SER A 386 -15.04 -28.57 12.14
C SER A 386 -14.13 -29.00 10.99
N ASP A 387 -14.57 -29.99 10.22
CA ASP A 387 -13.90 -30.38 8.99
C ASP A 387 -13.92 -29.24 7.96
N ALA A 388 -12.94 -29.28 7.05
CA ALA A 388 -12.83 -28.30 5.97
C ALA A 388 -14.03 -28.43 5.01
N VAL A 389 -14.59 -27.28 4.64
CA VAL A 389 -15.63 -27.17 3.62
C VAL A 389 -15.06 -26.44 2.42
N PHE A 390 -15.36 -26.93 1.22
CA PHE A 390 -14.87 -26.35 -0.02
C PHE A 390 -16.04 -25.82 -0.84
N HIS A 391 -16.00 -24.54 -1.15
CA HIS A 391 -16.98 -23.92 -2.03
C HIS A 391 -16.39 -23.79 -3.42
N MET A 392 -17.06 -24.35 -4.41
CA MET A 392 -16.56 -24.40 -5.77
C MET A 392 -17.56 -23.75 -6.75
N MET A 393 -17.02 -22.96 -7.67
CA MET A 393 -17.73 -22.45 -8.83
C MET A 393 -17.05 -22.96 -10.10
N THR A 394 -17.78 -23.65 -10.97
CA THR A 394 -17.29 -24.06 -12.29
C THR A 394 -17.82 -23.11 -13.35
N CYS A 395 -16.92 -22.63 -14.21
CA CYS A 395 -17.21 -21.81 -15.37
C CYS A 395 -16.82 -22.55 -16.65
N ASP A 396 -17.79 -22.79 -17.52
CA ASP A 396 -17.58 -23.36 -18.84
C ASP A 396 -18.24 -22.47 -19.89
N ASN A 397 -17.43 -21.84 -20.75
CA ASN A 397 -17.88 -20.86 -21.75
C ASN A 397 -18.83 -19.78 -21.18
N GLY A 398 -18.56 -19.35 -19.95
CA GLY A 398 -19.33 -18.34 -19.24
C GLY A 398 -20.52 -18.86 -18.45
N ALA A 399 -20.99 -20.10 -18.68
CA ALA A 399 -22.03 -20.71 -17.85
C ALA A 399 -21.46 -21.06 -16.47
N LEU A 400 -22.22 -20.76 -15.41
CA LEU A 400 -21.80 -20.92 -14.02
C LEU A 400 -22.56 -22.04 -13.31
N SER A 401 -21.83 -22.92 -12.64
CA SER A 401 -22.38 -23.87 -11.67
C SER A 401 -21.66 -23.74 -10.34
N PHE A 402 -22.37 -24.05 -9.25
CA PHE A 402 -21.90 -23.85 -7.89
C PHE A 402 -22.17 -25.11 -7.07
N GLU A 403 -21.21 -25.47 -6.24
CA GLU A 403 -21.29 -26.61 -5.34
C GLU A 403 -20.55 -26.35 -4.04
N THR A 404 -20.96 -27.06 -2.98
CA THR A 404 -20.27 -27.09 -1.69
C THR A 404 -19.92 -28.54 -1.42
N LEU A 405 -18.64 -28.80 -1.20
CA LEU A 405 -18.06 -30.13 -1.07
C LEU A 405 -17.56 -30.35 0.36
N SER A 406 -17.76 -31.57 0.87
CA SER A 406 -17.09 -32.04 2.07
C SER A 406 -15.60 -32.30 1.78
N ILE A 407 -14.81 -32.59 2.83
CA ILE A 407 -13.41 -32.96 2.65
C ILE A 407 -13.25 -34.23 1.81
N ASP A 408 -14.12 -35.22 2.00
CA ASP A 408 -14.09 -36.49 1.26
C ASP A 408 -14.43 -36.26 -0.23
N ASP A 409 -15.50 -35.51 -0.52
CA ASP A 409 -15.89 -35.19 -1.90
C ASP A 409 -14.83 -34.35 -2.63
N ALA A 410 -14.18 -33.43 -1.91
CA ALA A 410 -13.10 -32.61 -2.45
C ALA A 410 -11.83 -33.45 -2.69
N GLN A 411 -11.57 -34.43 -1.83
CA GLN A 411 -10.43 -35.35 -1.97
C GLN A 411 -10.56 -36.20 -3.24
N ASP A 412 -11.75 -36.70 -3.53
CA ASP A 412 -12.03 -37.47 -4.75
C ASP A 412 -11.99 -36.61 -6.03
N LYS A 413 -12.18 -35.29 -5.91
CA LYS A 413 -12.24 -34.38 -7.06
C LYS A 413 -10.93 -33.67 -7.42
N PHE A 414 -10.22 -33.14 -6.43
CA PHE A 414 -9.07 -32.26 -6.72
C PHE A 414 -8.01 -32.13 -5.62
N LEU A 415 -8.28 -32.47 -4.34
CA LEU A 415 -7.30 -32.19 -3.28
C LEU A 415 -6.00 -32.98 -3.43
N LEU A 416 -6.05 -34.16 -4.04
CA LEU A 416 -4.87 -34.99 -4.30
C LEU A 416 -3.96 -34.41 -5.38
N ASP A 417 -4.49 -33.54 -6.23
CA ASP A 417 -3.77 -32.89 -7.35
C ASP A 417 -3.24 -31.50 -6.98
N LEU A 418 -3.46 -31.05 -5.74
CA LEU A 418 -2.94 -29.78 -5.25
C LEU A 418 -1.48 -29.91 -4.83
N HIS A 419 -0.68 -28.90 -5.19
CA HIS A 419 0.71 -28.75 -4.74
C HIS A 419 0.87 -28.91 -3.21
N ARG A 420 -0.12 -28.43 -2.46
CA ARG A 420 -0.26 -28.69 -1.01
C ARG A 420 -1.71 -28.56 -0.57
N PRO A 421 -2.09 -29.11 0.60
CA PRO A 421 -3.39 -28.83 1.18
C PRO A 421 -3.64 -27.32 1.35
N MET A 422 -4.86 -26.88 1.05
CA MET A 422 -5.27 -25.49 1.22
C MET A 422 -5.39 -25.14 2.70
N ASN A 423 -5.01 -23.92 3.09
CA ASN A 423 -5.29 -23.34 4.40
C ASN A 423 -6.66 -22.66 4.41
N ASP A 424 -7.12 -22.27 5.60
CA ASP A 424 -8.35 -21.50 5.76
C ASP A 424 -8.29 -20.19 4.95
N GLY A 425 -9.35 -19.89 4.21
CA GLY A 425 -9.45 -18.68 3.39
C GLY A 425 -8.59 -18.67 2.11
N GLU A 426 -7.87 -19.75 1.80
CA GLU A 426 -7.10 -19.84 0.56
C GLU A 426 -7.98 -20.05 -0.67
N HIS A 427 -7.43 -19.67 -1.83
CA HIS A 427 -8.09 -19.68 -3.13
C HIS A 427 -7.32 -20.59 -4.07
N ALA A 428 -8.03 -21.48 -4.77
CA ALA A 428 -7.45 -22.34 -5.78
C ALA A 428 -8.23 -22.26 -7.09
N VAL A 429 -7.53 -22.41 -8.20
CA VAL A 429 -8.12 -22.53 -9.55
C VAL A 429 -7.70 -23.86 -10.16
N ILE A 430 -8.62 -24.53 -10.82
CA ILE A 430 -8.41 -25.79 -11.50
C ILE A 430 -8.72 -25.57 -12.99
N ALA A 431 -7.76 -25.91 -13.86
CA ALA A 431 -7.96 -25.95 -15.29
C ALA A 431 -8.61 -27.29 -15.66
N ASN A 432 -9.92 -27.32 -15.86
CA ASN A 432 -10.67 -28.58 -16.01
C ASN A 432 -10.25 -29.41 -17.23
N ASN A 433 -9.61 -28.78 -18.23
CA ASN A 433 -9.16 -29.44 -19.44
C ASN A 433 -7.86 -30.24 -19.24
N SER A 434 -6.97 -29.79 -18.34
CA SER A 434 -5.68 -30.44 -18.07
C SER A 434 -5.64 -31.13 -16.70
N GLY A 435 -6.46 -30.69 -15.75
CA GLY A 435 -6.38 -31.09 -14.34
C GLY A 435 -5.40 -30.23 -13.52
N ASP A 436 -4.71 -29.28 -14.14
CA ASP A 436 -3.72 -28.45 -13.46
C ASP A 436 -4.37 -27.58 -12.38
N THR A 437 -3.71 -27.51 -11.22
CA THR A 437 -4.21 -26.77 -10.05
C THR A 437 -3.29 -25.61 -9.68
N PHE A 438 -3.88 -24.50 -9.24
CA PHE A 438 -3.17 -23.24 -8.96
C PHE A 438 -3.67 -22.64 -7.64
N ILE A 439 -2.85 -22.69 -6.58
CA ILE A 439 -3.17 -22.08 -5.28
C ILE A 439 -2.56 -20.66 -5.23
N PHE A 440 -3.38 -19.69 -4.85
CA PHE A 440 -2.95 -18.30 -4.69
C PHE A 440 -2.53 -18.02 -3.25
N GLU A 441 -1.23 -17.84 -3.05
CA GLU A 441 -0.60 -17.60 -1.76
C GLU A 441 -0.21 -16.12 -1.57
N ASP A 442 -0.52 -15.62 -0.38
CA ASP A 442 -0.26 -14.26 0.06
C ASP A 442 1.15 -14.19 0.71
N THR A 443 2.11 -13.48 0.08
CA THR A 443 3.50 -13.39 0.60
C THR A 443 3.75 -12.08 1.37
N ASN A 444 4.82 -11.96 2.14
CA ASN A 444 5.26 -10.67 2.70
C ASN A 444 6.13 -9.84 1.75
N TYR A 445 6.33 -10.29 0.50
CA TYR A 445 7.11 -9.55 -0.49
C TYR A 445 6.31 -8.36 -1.03
N VAL A 446 7.03 -7.29 -1.35
CA VAL A 446 6.47 -6.08 -1.94
C VAL A 446 7.30 -5.66 -3.14
N ALA A 447 6.61 -5.24 -4.20
CA ALA A 447 7.25 -4.59 -5.33
C ALA A 447 7.63 -3.15 -4.92
N VAL A 448 8.90 -2.82 -5.16
CA VAL A 448 9.45 -1.50 -4.84
C VAL A 448 9.82 -0.77 -6.14
N PRO A 449 9.55 0.54 -6.23
CA PRO A 449 10.02 1.36 -7.35
C PRO A 449 11.55 1.41 -7.39
N GLN A 450 12.12 1.93 -8.48
CA GLN A 450 13.54 2.27 -8.60
C GLN A 450 13.89 3.47 -7.71
N PHE A 451 13.77 3.29 -6.39
CA PHE A 451 13.84 4.37 -5.41
C PHE A 451 15.22 5.00 -5.30
N GLN A 452 16.30 4.26 -5.59
CA GLN A 452 17.66 4.79 -5.54
C GLN A 452 17.91 5.80 -6.67
N GLU A 453 17.52 5.44 -7.89
CA GLU A 453 17.62 6.33 -9.04
C GLU A 453 16.69 7.54 -8.87
N LEU A 454 15.47 7.32 -8.38
CA LEU A 454 14.55 8.39 -8.04
C LEU A 454 15.13 9.33 -6.97
N ALA A 455 15.83 8.79 -5.96
CA ALA A 455 16.48 9.59 -4.93
C ALA A 455 17.57 10.51 -5.51
N CYS A 456 18.37 10.02 -6.47
CA CYS A 456 19.32 10.85 -7.21
C CYS A 456 18.60 11.99 -7.93
N VAL A 457 17.54 11.69 -8.69
CA VAL A 457 16.77 12.73 -9.40
C VAL A 457 16.17 13.76 -8.44
N MET A 458 15.67 13.33 -7.28
CA MET A 458 15.11 14.24 -6.28
C MET A 458 16.17 15.14 -5.65
N ASN A 459 17.38 14.62 -5.41
CA ASN A 459 18.52 15.41 -4.95
C ASN A 459 18.94 16.44 -6.01
N ASP A 460 19.08 16.03 -7.28
CA ASP A 460 19.43 16.94 -8.38
C ASP A 460 18.43 18.09 -8.49
N LEU A 461 17.12 17.80 -8.33
CA LEU A 461 16.07 18.82 -8.35
C LEU A 461 16.14 19.76 -7.13
N MET A 462 16.46 19.24 -5.94
CA MET A 462 16.65 20.07 -4.75
C MET A 462 17.84 21.02 -4.92
N GLU A 463 18.95 20.49 -5.41
CA GLU A 463 20.16 21.26 -5.70
C GLU A 463 19.90 22.30 -6.80
N GLY A 464 19.21 21.90 -7.88
CA GLY A 464 18.78 22.80 -8.95
C GLY A 464 17.95 23.97 -8.45
N TYR A 465 16.96 23.71 -7.59
CA TYR A 465 16.14 24.78 -7.00
C TYR A 465 16.88 25.68 -6.02
N ALA A 466 17.92 25.17 -5.34
CA ALA A 466 18.75 25.96 -4.44
C ALA A 466 19.69 26.91 -5.20
N HIS A 467 20.26 26.46 -6.33
CA HIS A 467 21.19 27.26 -7.13
C HIS A 467 20.51 28.23 -8.10
N GLY A 468 19.36 27.83 -8.67
CA GLY A 468 18.67 28.63 -9.68
C GLY A 468 19.41 28.69 -11.03
N VAL A 469 18.77 29.31 -12.02
CA VAL A 469 19.30 29.47 -13.39
C VAL A 469 19.96 30.84 -13.51
N LYS A 470 21.20 30.89 -14.01
CA LYS A 470 21.84 32.18 -14.27
C LYS A 470 21.27 32.86 -15.52
N ARG A 471 21.18 34.19 -15.49
CA ARG A 471 20.74 35.03 -16.61
C ARG A 471 21.52 34.75 -17.90
N GLU A 472 22.83 34.61 -17.78
CA GLU A 472 23.74 34.29 -18.89
C GLU A 472 23.34 33.01 -19.64
N TRP A 473 22.85 31.99 -18.93
CA TRP A 473 22.44 30.73 -19.56
C TRP A 473 21.14 30.87 -20.36
N ILE A 474 20.23 31.74 -19.90
CA ILE A 474 19.00 32.04 -20.63
C ILE A 474 19.34 32.80 -21.92
N ALA A 475 20.23 33.79 -21.84
CA ALA A 475 20.69 34.55 -23.00
C ALA A 475 21.42 33.64 -24.01
N GLU A 476 22.36 32.82 -23.54
CA GLU A 476 23.09 31.84 -24.35
C GLU A 476 22.13 30.89 -25.08
N TYR A 477 21.13 30.35 -24.36
CA TYR A 477 20.15 29.47 -24.97
C TYR A 477 19.31 30.16 -26.05
N LEU A 478 18.93 31.43 -25.83
CA LEU A 478 18.18 32.22 -26.80
C LEU A 478 19.03 32.51 -28.05
N ASP A 479 20.32 32.79 -27.89
CA ASP A 479 21.25 32.99 -29.00
C ASP A 479 21.38 31.72 -29.84
N LEU A 480 21.56 30.56 -29.20
CA LEU A 480 21.60 29.25 -29.89
C LEU A 480 20.29 28.93 -30.61
N LEU A 481 19.15 29.28 -30.00
CA LEU A 481 17.83 29.08 -30.59
C LEU A 481 17.63 29.97 -31.84
N ASN A 482 18.08 31.23 -31.77
CA ASN A 482 17.99 32.20 -32.86
C ASN A 482 19.00 31.90 -33.99
N GLY A 483 20.17 31.37 -33.63
CA GLY A 483 21.17 30.83 -34.55
C GLY A 483 20.77 29.53 -35.26
N ARG A 484 19.62 28.94 -34.88
CA ARG A 484 19.09 27.65 -35.38
C ARG A 484 20.00 26.46 -35.07
N GLU A 485 20.78 26.56 -34.01
CA GLU A 485 21.64 25.47 -33.53
C GLU A 485 20.85 24.44 -32.68
N LEU A 486 19.65 24.83 -32.22
CA LEU A 486 18.76 24.00 -31.42
C LEU A 486 17.48 23.62 -32.19
N ALA A 487 17.17 22.33 -32.21
CA ALA A 487 15.93 21.81 -32.79
C ALA A 487 14.79 21.84 -31.76
N VAL A 488 13.89 22.82 -31.88
CA VAL A 488 12.73 22.98 -30.99
C VAL A 488 11.44 23.07 -31.80
N ALA A 489 10.40 22.35 -31.38
CA ALA A 489 9.13 22.30 -32.13
C ALA A 489 8.41 23.65 -32.28
N ASN A 490 8.52 24.54 -31.28
CA ASN A 490 7.97 25.89 -31.34
C ASN A 490 8.98 26.91 -30.78
N PRO A 491 9.95 27.35 -31.59
CA PRO A 491 11.00 28.29 -31.16
C PRO A 491 10.45 29.66 -30.77
N LYS A 492 9.36 30.12 -31.42
CA LYS A 492 8.74 31.43 -31.14
C LYS A 492 8.22 31.51 -29.72
N LEU A 493 7.49 30.47 -29.27
CA LEU A 493 6.97 30.38 -27.90
C LEU A 493 8.10 30.42 -26.86
N VAL A 494 9.21 29.72 -27.14
CA VAL A 494 10.34 29.66 -26.20
C VAL A 494 11.05 31.01 -26.14
N ASN A 495 11.30 31.64 -27.28
CA ASN A 495 11.83 33.01 -27.36
C ASN A 495 10.97 34.01 -26.60
N GLU A 496 9.65 34.01 -26.81
CA GLU A 496 8.72 34.92 -26.14
C GLU A 496 8.74 34.71 -24.61
N LYS A 497 8.62 33.47 -24.13
CA LYS A 497 8.55 33.19 -22.70
C LYS A 497 9.85 33.49 -21.96
N LEU A 498 10.99 33.09 -22.51
CA LEU A 498 12.29 33.34 -21.89
C LEU A 498 12.74 34.80 -22.07
N GLY A 499 12.45 35.41 -23.21
CA GLY A 499 12.69 36.84 -23.46
C GLY A 499 11.91 37.73 -22.50
N ASN A 500 10.60 37.50 -22.36
CA ASN A 500 9.76 38.23 -21.41
C ASN A 500 10.27 38.07 -19.97
N LEU A 501 10.75 36.89 -19.58
CA LEU A 501 11.35 36.69 -18.25
C LEU A 501 12.58 37.60 -18.04
N LEU A 502 13.43 37.75 -19.06
CA LEU A 502 14.61 38.60 -19.00
C LEU A 502 14.26 40.10 -18.96
N GLU A 503 13.18 40.50 -19.64
CA GLU A 503 12.66 41.87 -19.70
C GLU A 503 11.94 42.29 -18.40
N GLU A 504 11.09 41.42 -17.83
CA GLU A 504 10.37 41.69 -16.59
C GLU A 504 11.30 41.82 -15.38
N LYS A 505 12.46 41.14 -15.43
CA LYS A 505 13.44 41.10 -14.33
C LYS A 505 14.84 41.45 -14.85
N PRO A 506 15.07 42.73 -15.21
CA PRO A 506 16.29 43.14 -15.89
C PRO A 506 17.54 43.08 -14.99
N HIS A 507 17.36 43.19 -13.67
CA HIS A 507 18.46 43.21 -12.69
C HIS A 507 18.71 41.85 -12.01
N ASN A 508 17.92 40.81 -12.33
CA ASN A 508 18.14 39.49 -11.75
C ASN A 508 19.27 38.76 -12.47
N GLU A 509 20.34 38.45 -11.72
CA GLU A 509 21.44 37.60 -12.21
C GLU A 509 21.10 36.12 -12.14
N ILE A 510 20.24 35.72 -11.19
CA ILE A 510 19.80 34.34 -10.97
C ILE A 510 18.27 34.30 -10.89
N PHE A 511 17.69 33.31 -11.55
CA PHE A 511 16.27 33.01 -11.59
C PHE A 511 16.01 31.73 -10.81
N TYR A 512 15.33 31.87 -9.68
CA TYR A 512 14.98 30.76 -8.83
C TYR A 512 13.63 30.15 -9.24
N LYS A 513 13.29 29.05 -8.57
CA LYS A 513 12.06 28.28 -8.81
C LYS A 513 10.79 29.13 -8.91
N ASN A 514 10.62 30.13 -8.04
CA ASN A 514 9.43 30.99 -8.06
C ASN A 514 9.40 31.91 -9.30
N ASP A 515 10.57 32.31 -9.80
CA ASP A 515 10.68 33.13 -10.99
C ASP A 515 10.28 32.33 -12.24
N LEU A 516 10.68 31.05 -12.30
CA LEU A 516 10.43 30.17 -13.44
C LEU A 516 9.01 29.59 -13.45
N PHE A 517 8.51 29.14 -12.29
CA PHE A 517 7.28 28.36 -12.19
C PHE A 517 6.12 29.06 -11.47
N GLY A 518 6.37 30.20 -10.81
CA GLY A 518 5.42 30.85 -9.91
C GLY A 518 4.37 31.73 -10.59
N ASN A 519 4.72 32.40 -11.69
CA ASN A 519 3.79 33.23 -12.45
C ASN A 519 2.84 32.33 -13.27
N LYS A 520 1.51 32.46 -13.08
CA LYS A 520 0.52 31.63 -13.81
C LYS A 520 0.42 32.00 -15.30
N GLU A 521 0.62 33.27 -15.65
CA GLU A 521 0.46 33.78 -17.01
C GLU A 521 1.77 33.64 -17.81
N GLN A 522 2.92 33.83 -17.14
CA GLN A 522 4.25 33.69 -17.73
C GLN A 522 5.01 32.43 -17.31
N LYS A 523 4.28 31.39 -16.93
CA LYS A 523 4.90 30.15 -16.45
C LYS A 523 5.83 29.53 -17.49
N ILE A 524 7.08 29.32 -17.12
CA ILE A 524 8.03 28.51 -17.90
C ILE A 524 7.89 27.07 -17.44
N SER A 525 6.91 26.35 -18.00
CA SER A 525 6.64 24.98 -17.58
C SER A 525 7.60 23.97 -18.20
N TYR A 526 8.02 22.97 -17.43
CA TYR A 526 8.73 21.78 -17.93
C TYR A 526 7.78 20.86 -18.71
N LYS A 527 7.34 21.30 -19.90
CA LYS A 527 6.48 20.57 -20.85
C LYS A 527 6.61 21.14 -22.26
N GLY A 528 6.37 20.30 -23.26
CA GLY A 528 6.32 20.73 -24.67
C GLY A 528 7.65 21.36 -25.09
N SER A 529 7.58 22.39 -25.93
CA SER A 529 8.79 23.05 -26.46
C SER A 529 9.68 23.69 -25.40
N LEU A 530 9.12 24.16 -24.27
CA LEU A 530 9.90 24.74 -23.17
C LEU A 530 10.73 23.71 -22.41
N GLN A 531 10.42 22.41 -22.54
CA GLN A 531 11.19 21.34 -21.90
C GLN A 531 12.65 21.33 -22.41
N SER A 532 12.86 21.63 -23.69
CA SER A 532 14.18 21.68 -24.33
C SER A 532 15.17 22.60 -23.61
N PHE A 533 14.71 23.75 -23.11
CA PHE A 533 15.55 24.66 -22.33
C PHE A 533 16.07 24.01 -21.05
N PHE A 534 15.17 23.39 -20.27
CA PHE A 534 15.55 22.73 -19.02
C PHE A 534 16.42 21.50 -19.26
N ASP A 535 16.15 20.75 -20.32
CA ASP A 535 16.96 19.59 -20.71
C ASP A 535 18.37 20.04 -21.14
N TRP A 536 18.49 21.18 -21.85
CA TRP A 536 19.78 21.80 -22.19
C TRP A 536 20.54 22.29 -20.95
N VAL A 537 19.88 22.98 -20.01
CA VAL A 537 20.53 23.41 -18.75
C VAL A 537 21.02 22.19 -17.96
N ALA A 538 20.24 21.11 -17.91
CA ALA A 538 20.64 19.88 -17.24
C ALA A 538 21.84 19.20 -17.91
N LEU A 539 21.88 19.17 -19.24
CA LEU A 539 22.95 18.53 -20.00
C LEU A 539 24.25 19.34 -20.02
N GLU A 540 24.17 20.61 -20.38
CA GLU A 540 25.34 21.47 -20.63
C GLU A 540 25.89 22.14 -19.37
N LYS A 541 25.01 22.44 -18.40
CA LYS A 541 25.38 23.15 -17.17
C LYS A 541 25.33 22.25 -15.93
N GLY A 542 24.91 21.00 -16.08
CA GLY A 542 24.83 20.03 -14.99
C GLY A 542 23.74 20.33 -13.96
N LEU A 543 22.76 21.20 -14.27
CA LEU A 543 21.76 21.65 -13.30
C LEU A 543 20.34 21.21 -13.68
N ARG A 544 19.73 20.35 -12.87
CA ARG A 544 18.39 19.81 -13.16
C ARG A 544 17.29 20.60 -12.45
N LEU A 545 16.30 21.08 -13.21
CA LEU A 545 15.16 21.86 -12.68
C LEU A 545 13.79 21.26 -12.99
N GLY A 546 13.76 20.22 -13.83
CA GLY A 546 12.58 19.45 -14.18
C GLY A 546 12.95 18.00 -14.47
N ALA A 547 11.98 17.10 -14.29
CA ALA A 547 12.15 15.68 -14.58
C ALA A 547 10.80 15.08 -14.99
N SER A 548 10.84 14.18 -15.98
CA SER A 548 9.70 13.33 -16.32
C SER A 548 9.78 12.03 -15.53
N LEU A 549 9.05 11.94 -14.42
CA LEU A 549 9.07 10.76 -13.54
C LEU A 549 8.10 9.64 -13.98
N LYS A 550 7.37 9.84 -15.08
CA LYS A 550 6.23 9.01 -15.50
C LYS A 550 6.34 8.47 -16.93
N ALA A 551 7.54 8.42 -17.50
CA ALA A 551 7.72 7.99 -18.88
C ALA A 551 7.15 6.58 -19.11
N GLN A 552 6.54 6.37 -20.28
CA GLN A 552 5.74 5.20 -20.59
C GLN A 552 6.53 3.89 -20.70
N ASP A 553 7.85 3.88 -20.84
CA ASP A 553 8.59 2.62 -21.06
C ASP A 553 9.73 2.38 -20.06
N SER A 554 9.94 3.30 -19.10
CA SER A 554 11.08 3.26 -18.17
C SER A 554 10.82 4.01 -16.85
N GLY A 555 9.55 4.15 -16.43
CA GLY A 555 9.22 4.96 -15.27
C GLY A 555 9.71 4.36 -13.95
N TYR A 556 10.30 5.19 -13.08
CA TYR A 556 10.80 4.77 -11.75
C TYR A 556 9.76 4.02 -10.89
N ILE A 557 8.47 4.17 -11.20
CA ILE A 557 7.34 3.59 -10.45
C ILE A 557 6.66 2.43 -11.15
N GLU A 558 7.29 1.86 -12.17
CA GLU A 558 6.77 0.74 -12.93
C GLU A 558 6.31 -0.42 -12.05
N ALA A 559 7.06 -0.74 -10.99
CA ALA A 559 6.78 -1.77 -9.99
C ALA A 559 5.52 -1.48 -9.13
N SER A 560 4.66 -0.56 -9.55
CA SER A 560 3.41 -0.20 -8.87
C SER A 560 2.24 0.00 -9.83
N LEU A 561 2.42 -0.29 -11.12
CA LEU A 561 1.43 -0.10 -12.16
C LEU A 561 1.11 -1.44 -12.83
N GLY A 562 -0.12 -1.66 -13.29
CA GLY A 562 -0.43 -2.84 -14.11
C GLY A 562 -0.39 -4.19 -13.39
N LEU A 563 -0.36 -5.28 -14.15
CA LEU A 563 -0.15 -6.65 -13.68
C LEU A 563 1.20 -7.15 -14.19
N PHE A 564 1.94 -7.77 -13.30
CA PHE A 564 3.25 -8.35 -13.57
C PHE A 564 3.29 -9.75 -12.99
N TYR A 565 3.82 -10.70 -13.75
CA TYR A 565 4.02 -12.07 -13.32
C TYR A 565 5.41 -12.56 -13.79
N ASN A 566 6.12 -13.23 -12.88
CA ASN A 566 7.38 -13.89 -13.12
C ASN A 566 7.21 -15.40 -12.95
N GLU A 567 7.56 -16.17 -13.99
CA GLU A 567 7.37 -17.63 -14.03
C GLU A 567 8.35 -18.35 -13.11
N LEU A 568 9.63 -17.94 -13.10
CA LEU A 568 10.69 -18.62 -12.33
C LEU A 568 10.34 -18.74 -10.83
N GLU A 569 9.87 -17.66 -10.22
CA GLU A 569 9.48 -17.61 -8.80
C GLU A 569 7.98 -17.79 -8.60
N ARG A 570 7.22 -17.85 -9.70
CA ARG A 570 5.75 -17.84 -9.77
C ARG A 570 5.13 -16.68 -8.98
N LEU A 571 5.83 -15.55 -8.95
CA LEU A 571 5.45 -14.35 -8.22
C LEU A 571 4.74 -13.37 -9.13
N TYR A 572 3.69 -12.75 -8.62
CA TYR A 572 2.97 -11.70 -9.34
C TYR A 572 2.51 -10.58 -8.42
N PHE A 573 2.27 -9.41 -8.99
CA PHE A 573 1.60 -8.32 -8.29
C PHE A 573 0.66 -7.57 -9.21
N VAL A 574 -0.34 -6.93 -8.61
CA VAL A 574 -1.29 -6.07 -9.30
C VAL A 574 -1.20 -4.68 -8.69
N GLY A 575 -0.83 -3.72 -9.53
CA GLY A 575 -0.70 -2.30 -9.25
C GLY A 575 -1.88 -1.48 -9.75
N ASP A 576 -1.70 -0.17 -9.69
CA ASP A 576 -2.72 0.80 -10.11
C ASP A 576 -2.67 1.02 -11.63
N LYS A 577 -3.61 1.80 -12.14
CA LYS A 577 -3.61 2.28 -13.52
C LYS A 577 -2.49 3.26 -13.81
N ASP A 578 -2.20 3.46 -15.10
CA ASP A 578 -1.22 4.45 -15.53
C ASP A 578 -1.55 5.88 -15.02
N ASN A 579 -0.50 6.67 -14.78
CA ASN A 579 -0.56 8.10 -14.40
C ASN A 579 -0.91 8.44 -12.93
N VAL A 580 -0.47 7.65 -11.96
CA VAL A 580 -0.63 7.94 -10.52
C VAL A 580 0.25 9.13 -10.07
N LYS A 581 -0.23 9.99 -9.16
CA LYS A 581 0.56 11.11 -8.58
C LYS A 581 1.41 10.73 -7.38
N ALA A 582 0.97 9.74 -6.61
CA ALA A 582 1.64 9.20 -5.44
C ALA A 582 1.16 7.76 -5.25
N ILE A 583 2.02 6.88 -4.74
CA ILE A 583 1.65 5.49 -4.48
C ILE A 583 1.30 5.37 -3.00
N PRO A 584 0.02 5.12 -2.65
CA PRO A 584 -0.41 5.12 -1.25
C PRO A 584 -0.02 3.85 -0.50
N ARG A 585 0.19 2.73 -1.21
CA ARG A 585 0.47 1.40 -0.64
C ARG A 585 1.38 0.62 -1.56
N PHE A 586 2.20 -0.25 -0.98
CA PHE A 586 3.02 -1.17 -1.76
C PHE A 586 2.14 -2.16 -2.51
N CYS A 587 2.57 -2.55 -3.71
CA CYS A 587 2.04 -3.71 -4.38
C CYS A 587 2.57 -4.96 -3.68
N ARG A 588 1.70 -5.63 -2.94
CA ARG A 588 2.00 -6.93 -2.34
C ARG A 588 2.17 -7.96 -3.45
N MET A 589 3.29 -8.67 -3.45
CA MET A 589 3.47 -9.80 -4.34
C MET A 589 2.77 -11.03 -3.78
N ARG A 590 2.25 -11.86 -4.66
CA ARG A 590 1.60 -13.13 -4.38
C ARG A 590 2.28 -14.22 -5.17
N ARG A 591 2.18 -15.45 -4.69
CA ARG A 591 2.74 -16.62 -5.34
C ARG A 591 1.63 -17.51 -5.87
N ILE A 592 1.82 -18.07 -7.05
CA ILE A 592 0.96 -19.14 -7.57
C ILE A 592 1.69 -20.46 -7.34
N LEU A 593 1.20 -21.27 -6.41
CA LEU A 593 1.71 -22.61 -6.15
C LEU A 593 1.00 -23.60 -7.08
N THR A 594 1.77 -24.43 -7.78
CA THR A 594 1.26 -25.40 -8.75
C THR A 594 2.32 -26.48 -8.99
N ASP A 595 1.92 -27.66 -9.46
CA ASP A 595 2.85 -28.66 -9.99
C ASP A 595 2.86 -28.68 -11.54
N ALA A 596 2.04 -27.83 -12.17
CA ALA A 596 2.03 -27.64 -13.61
C ALA A 596 3.36 -27.04 -14.09
N ASP A 597 3.69 -27.27 -15.36
CA ASP A 597 4.92 -26.76 -15.98
C ASP A 597 4.95 -25.22 -16.05
N GLU A 598 3.80 -24.59 -16.36
CA GLU A 598 3.65 -23.15 -16.51
C GLU A 598 2.30 -22.64 -15.96
N VAL A 599 2.23 -21.36 -15.62
CA VAL A 599 0.95 -20.71 -15.32
C VAL A 599 0.30 -20.18 -16.61
N PRO A 600 -0.91 -20.62 -16.99
CA PRO A 600 -1.53 -20.19 -18.23
C PRO A 600 -1.81 -18.68 -18.25
N ILE A 601 -1.46 -18.00 -19.36
CA ILE A 601 -1.75 -16.58 -19.56
C ILE A 601 -3.26 -16.28 -19.44
N SER A 602 -4.12 -17.22 -19.85
CA SER A 602 -5.58 -17.12 -19.72
C SER A 602 -6.03 -16.98 -18.27
N LEU A 603 -5.35 -17.62 -17.31
CA LEU A 603 -5.57 -17.44 -15.88
C LEU A 603 -5.16 -16.03 -15.41
N LEU A 604 -4.01 -15.52 -15.87
CA LEU A 604 -3.53 -14.18 -15.53
C LEU A 604 -4.47 -13.09 -16.05
N LYS A 605 -5.00 -13.24 -17.27
CA LYS A 605 -5.99 -12.32 -17.86
C LYS A 605 -7.27 -12.17 -17.03
N MET A 606 -7.63 -13.18 -16.23
CA MET A 606 -8.79 -13.09 -15.33
C MET A 606 -8.61 -12.07 -14.20
N MET A 607 -7.39 -11.56 -13.99
CA MET A 607 -7.11 -10.49 -13.04
C MET A 607 -7.23 -9.09 -13.64
N GLU A 608 -7.31 -8.99 -14.97
CA GLU A 608 -7.35 -7.75 -15.75
C GLU A 608 -8.76 -7.16 -15.88
N VAL A 609 -9.53 -7.19 -14.80
CA VAL A 609 -10.89 -6.66 -14.77
C VAL A 609 -11.04 -5.59 -13.70
N PHE A 610 -11.84 -4.56 -14.01
CA PHE A 610 -11.94 -3.34 -13.21
C PHE A 610 -13.27 -3.16 -12.47
N HIS A 611 -14.16 -4.16 -12.55
CA HIS A 611 -15.52 -4.07 -12.03
C HIS A 611 -15.69 -4.78 -10.68
N VAL A 612 -14.82 -5.73 -10.37
CA VAL A 612 -14.78 -6.38 -9.05
C VAL A 612 -14.30 -5.41 -7.98
N ARG A 613 -13.12 -4.82 -8.15
CA ARG A 613 -12.64 -3.70 -7.33
C ARG A 613 -12.93 -2.41 -8.07
N HIS A 614 -13.56 -1.42 -7.41
CA HIS A 614 -14.04 -0.22 -8.10
C HIS A 614 -12.93 0.49 -8.88
N LYS A 615 -12.97 0.42 -10.23
CA LYS A 615 -11.98 1.02 -11.15
C LYS A 615 -10.53 0.61 -10.85
N GLN A 616 -10.34 -0.58 -10.28
CA GLN A 616 -9.04 -1.15 -9.94
C GLN A 616 -9.00 -2.61 -10.39
N ALA A 617 -7.84 -3.07 -10.85
CA ALA A 617 -7.64 -4.47 -11.17
C ALA A 617 -7.67 -5.35 -9.91
N THR A 618 -8.13 -6.59 -10.06
CA THR A 618 -8.25 -7.56 -8.96
C THR A 618 -6.95 -8.35 -8.78
N THR A 619 -6.62 -8.69 -7.53
CA THR A 619 -5.41 -9.46 -7.20
C THR A 619 -5.62 -10.97 -7.28
N LEU A 620 -6.86 -11.41 -7.48
CA LEU A 620 -7.27 -12.80 -7.67
C LEU A 620 -8.20 -12.86 -8.88
N PRO A 621 -8.28 -13.99 -9.60
CA PRO A 621 -9.25 -14.19 -10.67
C PRO A 621 -10.65 -13.71 -10.28
N PHE A 622 -11.26 -12.86 -11.12
CA PHE A 622 -12.50 -12.14 -10.78
C PHE A 622 -13.69 -13.03 -10.40
N ALA A 623 -13.67 -14.26 -10.88
CA ALA A 623 -14.59 -15.34 -10.56
C ALA A 623 -14.75 -15.58 -9.05
N PHE A 624 -13.72 -15.36 -8.23
CA PHE A 624 -13.83 -15.50 -6.78
C PHE A 624 -14.82 -14.53 -6.14
N LYS A 625 -15.00 -13.33 -6.71
CA LYS A 625 -16.05 -12.39 -6.25
C LYS A 625 -17.45 -12.94 -6.54
N HIS A 626 -17.65 -13.63 -7.66
CA HIS A 626 -18.91 -14.27 -8.02
C HIS A 626 -19.24 -15.43 -7.09
N LEU A 627 -18.26 -16.29 -6.80
CA LEU A 627 -18.40 -17.37 -5.82
C LEU A 627 -18.77 -16.83 -4.43
N ARG A 628 -18.06 -15.81 -3.92
CA ARG A 628 -18.42 -15.19 -2.62
C ARG A 628 -19.82 -14.58 -2.62
N GLU A 629 -20.21 -13.92 -3.70
CA GLU A 629 -21.55 -13.35 -3.82
C GLU A 629 -22.62 -14.45 -3.82
N PHE A 630 -22.39 -15.57 -4.51
CA PHE A 630 -23.27 -16.74 -4.44
C PHE A 630 -23.40 -17.28 -3.00
N LEU A 631 -22.29 -17.38 -2.26
CA LEU A 631 -22.32 -17.83 -0.88
C LEU A 631 -23.18 -16.91 -0.01
N ILE A 632 -23.05 -15.59 -0.17
CA ILE A 632 -23.87 -14.59 0.55
C ILE A 632 -25.37 -14.77 0.22
N LEU A 633 -25.70 -14.99 -1.05
CA LEU A 633 -27.09 -15.19 -1.50
C LEU A 633 -27.69 -16.52 -1.04
N SER A 634 -26.87 -17.58 -0.93
CA SER A 634 -27.34 -18.94 -0.67
C SER A 634 -27.51 -19.26 0.80
N SER A 635 -26.74 -18.61 1.67
CA SER A 635 -26.60 -19.02 3.07
C SER A 635 -27.37 -18.14 4.05
N GLY A 636 -28.03 -17.06 3.63
CA GLY A 636 -28.66 -16.10 4.55
C GLY A 636 -27.67 -15.54 5.59
N TYR A 637 -26.35 -15.73 5.40
CA TYR A 637 -25.34 -15.46 6.41
C TYR A 637 -25.12 -13.96 6.59
N ALA A 638 -25.06 -13.58 7.86
CA ALA A 638 -24.51 -12.31 8.30
C ALA A 638 -23.05 -12.17 7.83
N LYS A 639 -22.72 -11.00 7.29
CA LYS A 639 -21.35 -10.62 6.90
C LYS A 639 -20.34 -11.06 7.97
N PRO A 640 -19.24 -11.74 7.60
CA PRO A 640 -18.05 -11.74 8.45
C PRO A 640 -17.61 -10.29 8.64
N SER A 641 -17.35 -9.95 9.91
CA SER A 641 -16.79 -8.67 10.30
C SER A 641 -15.48 -8.38 9.56
N ASN A 642 -15.46 -7.28 8.81
CA ASN A 642 -14.27 -6.58 8.33
C ASN A 642 -13.10 -7.45 7.86
N GLU A 643 -13.17 -7.92 6.61
CA GLU A 643 -11.96 -8.03 5.79
C GLU A 643 -11.90 -6.85 4.85
N GLY A 644 -10.84 -6.05 5.02
CA GLY A 644 -10.61 -4.83 4.28
C GLY A 644 -10.64 -5.06 2.78
N SER A 645 -11.19 -4.06 2.08
CA SER A 645 -10.96 -3.76 0.66
C SER A 645 -9.90 -4.66 0.02
N LEU A 646 -10.34 -5.69 -0.72
CA LEU A 646 -9.50 -6.30 -1.74
C LEU A 646 -8.91 -5.20 -2.61
#